data_AF-A0A0F9ZX17-F1
#
_entry.id   AF-A0A0F9ZX17-F1
#
_cell.length_a   1.000
_cell.length_b   1.000
_cell.length_c   1.000
_cell.angle_alpha   90.00
_cell.angle_beta   90.00
_cell.angle_gamma   90.00
#
_symmetry.space_group_name_H-M   'P 1'
#
loop_
_entity.id
_entity.type
_entity.pdbx_description
1 polymer ?
#
loop_
_entity_poly.entity_id
_entity_poly.type
_entity_poly.pdbx_seq_one_letter_code
_entity_poly.pdbx_strand_id
1 'polypeptide(L)'
;MRKTPKYRYYIYPLIIFLLCIIFTFFKLNWSSVGIYVNYLPTQETFNDDTLFGKPRAVRSDQFLVSLPIAVSQSINREPLINNDMGEGTNLGTQNLPIKNDFSLFKITNIGYYLLDNVELSYSLYCWLEFALFLLSTYLLILHLTKYNLTISIMGSLLFLFTPFFQWWNHFSTITWISFSIFFFLKIVDNLKSRSVLLYSFGFIYSVISFAMLLYPPFQIPLIYIAIIIAVATLIDKWKSIRSNFKLLFPILLSCILFIVFIIFLYIYSFQDLIEITTNTAYPGARFIQAGQGNFVSLFDGFYNILLQADANLAPFSNQSESSNFFLLFPPIVVWILYKNIILFKNLKKIDWLPILLSIISIFFIIWSFFPLPDFISKFSLLYLVPAGRLIIGFGYSSYLLIFYILSKDIYKCRNTKLDWIIAIILSLLYAIFMYFIGKELFSISPDFFSFPAILQPSVKIILVSSFILILLISLFRQHRRLFLTIFLIFAFLSSFLINPLQKGLDILINTDLAKYIQKTSENDDSIWLIYGTHVLAQYALANNAHILNGVHLYPQFEIWEIIDPEKLYFDYYNRYAHVIVSEKQENEDLVELLQSDAIMLNINPCDSKLKDLKVKYIITTAPLNDTTCLTKQESFGNVEVFFLQY
;
A
#
# COMPACT_ATOMS: atom_id res chain seq x y z
N MET A 1 -39.31 -15.52 6.78
CA MET A 1 -38.27 -14.47 6.66
C MET A 1 -38.64 -13.55 5.52
N ARG A 2 -38.95 -12.27 5.78
CA ARG A 2 -39.15 -11.28 4.69
C ARG A 2 -37.84 -11.18 3.91
N LYS A 3 -37.86 -11.45 2.60
CA LYS A 3 -36.68 -11.25 1.74
C LYS A 3 -36.24 -9.79 1.90
N THR A 4 -34.97 -9.58 2.24
CA THR A 4 -34.38 -8.24 2.28
C THR A 4 -34.60 -7.59 0.91
N PRO A 5 -35.21 -6.39 0.85
CA PRO A 5 -35.45 -5.73 -0.43
C PRO A 5 -34.13 -5.53 -1.19
N LYS A 6 -34.12 -5.81 -2.49
CA LYS A 6 -32.90 -5.77 -3.31
C LYS A 6 -32.19 -4.41 -3.27
N TYR A 7 -32.95 -3.31 -3.13
CA TYR A 7 -32.38 -1.95 -3.07
C TYR A 7 -31.39 -1.75 -1.90
N ARG A 8 -31.56 -2.48 -0.79
CA ARG A 8 -30.71 -2.32 0.40
C ARG A 8 -29.24 -2.70 0.17
N TYR A 9 -28.96 -3.55 -0.82
CA TYR A 9 -27.58 -3.91 -1.19
C TYR A 9 -26.84 -2.80 -1.94
N TYR A 10 -27.55 -1.80 -2.45
CA TYR A 10 -26.99 -0.72 -3.26
C TYR A 10 -26.85 0.60 -2.49
N ILE A 11 -27.47 0.74 -1.32
CA ILE A 11 -27.41 1.97 -0.51
C ILE A 11 -25.97 2.27 -0.08
N TYR A 12 -25.25 1.29 0.46
CA TYR A 12 -23.88 1.50 0.92
C TYR A 12 -22.92 1.89 -0.24
N PRO A 13 -22.92 1.18 -1.39
CA PRO A 13 -22.21 1.62 -2.58
C PRO A 13 -22.56 3.05 -3.03
N LEU A 14 -23.85 3.41 -3.03
CA LEU A 14 -24.29 4.74 -3.43
C LEU A 14 -23.75 5.83 -2.48
N ILE A 15 -23.77 5.59 -1.17
CA ILE A 15 -23.22 6.52 -0.18
C ILE A 15 -21.72 6.73 -0.41
N ILE A 16 -20.96 5.64 -0.62
CA ILE A 16 -19.52 5.73 -0.91
C ILE A 16 -19.27 6.58 -2.15
N PHE A 17 -20.02 6.32 -3.23
CA PHE A 17 -19.89 7.07 -4.48
C PHE A 17 -20.20 8.56 -4.29
N LEU A 18 -21.27 8.89 -3.57
CA LEU A 18 -21.63 10.28 -3.26
C LEU A 18 -20.55 10.98 -2.43
N LEU A 19 -20.00 10.31 -1.41
CA LEU A 19 -18.90 10.86 -0.60
C LEU A 19 -17.65 11.12 -1.44
N CYS A 20 -17.30 10.18 -2.34
CA CYS A 20 -16.19 10.34 -3.27
C CYS A 20 -16.35 11.60 -4.13
N ILE A 21 -17.54 11.82 -4.71
CA ILE A 21 -17.83 13.01 -5.52
C ILE A 21 -17.77 14.28 -4.66
N ILE A 22 -18.40 14.28 -3.48
CA ILE A 22 -18.46 15.44 -2.60
C ILE A 22 -17.05 15.86 -2.18
N PHE A 23 -16.23 14.94 -1.69
CA PHE A 23 -14.87 15.27 -1.26
C PHE A 23 -13.97 15.68 -2.42
N THR A 24 -14.15 15.07 -3.59
CA THR A 24 -13.47 15.51 -4.82
C THR A 24 -13.85 16.94 -5.18
N PHE A 25 -15.14 17.28 -5.18
CA PHE A 25 -15.63 18.61 -5.52
C PHE A 25 -15.05 19.71 -4.63
N PHE A 26 -14.87 19.42 -3.33
CA PHE A 26 -14.24 20.33 -2.38
C PHE A 26 -12.71 20.29 -2.38
N LYS A 27 -12.08 19.57 -3.33
CA LYS A 27 -10.62 19.37 -3.44
C LYS A 27 -10.01 18.82 -2.14
N LEU A 28 -10.78 18.01 -1.41
CA LEU A 28 -10.29 17.37 -0.20
C LEU A 28 -9.47 16.15 -0.59
N ASN A 29 -8.32 15.98 0.04
CA ASN A 29 -7.47 14.82 -0.11
C ASN A 29 -6.88 14.46 1.26
N TRP A 30 -6.20 13.31 1.35
CA TRP A 30 -5.64 12.84 2.61
C TRP A 30 -4.10 12.90 2.63
N SER A 31 -3.52 13.77 1.81
CA SER A 31 -2.07 13.85 1.59
C SER A 31 -1.32 14.47 2.74
N SER A 32 -0.07 14.01 2.94
CA SER A 32 0.92 14.72 3.76
C SER A 32 1.67 15.80 3.01
N VAL A 33 1.08 16.38 1.96
CA VAL A 33 1.69 17.46 1.16
C VAL A 33 2.05 18.68 2.02
N GLY A 34 1.35 18.92 3.13
CA GLY A 34 1.73 19.97 4.09
C GLY A 34 3.15 19.82 4.68
N ILE A 35 3.82 18.66 4.53
CA ILE A 35 5.24 18.50 4.93
C ILE A 35 6.17 19.45 4.19
N TYR A 36 5.83 19.90 2.97
CA TYR A 36 6.65 20.84 2.19
C TYR A 36 6.91 22.17 2.92
N VAL A 37 6.05 22.56 3.88
CA VAL A 37 6.28 23.76 4.71
C VAL A 37 7.63 23.76 5.43
N ASN A 38 8.19 22.59 5.73
CA ASN A 38 9.49 22.46 6.40
C ASN A 38 10.69 22.62 5.47
N TYR A 39 10.47 22.58 4.15
CA TYR A 39 11.50 22.64 3.12
C TYR A 39 11.43 23.93 2.30
N LEU A 40 10.36 24.68 2.46
CA LEU A 40 10.10 25.92 1.74
C LEU A 40 10.48 27.16 2.56
N PRO A 41 10.68 28.30 1.90
CA PRO A 41 11.07 29.55 2.54
C PRO A 41 10.11 29.99 3.65
N THR A 42 10.66 30.40 4.80
CA THR A 42 9.88 30.81 5.99
C THR A 42 9.05 32.09 5.82
N GLN A 43 9.24 32.84 4.73
CA GLN A 43 8.57 34.13 4.49
C GLN A 43 7.27 34.02 3.69
N GLU A 44 6.96 32.84 3.12
CA GLU A 44 5.73 32.66 2.37
C GLU A 44 4.54 32.51 3.34
N THR A 45 3.55 33.39 3.23
CA THR A 45 2.29 33.27 3.98
C THR A 45 1.45 32.17 3.35
N PHE A 46 1.53 30.96 3.88
CA PHE A 46 0.66 29.87 3.46
C PHE A 46 -0.61 29.84 4.31
N ASN A 47 -1.75 29.56 3.67
CA ASN A 47 -2.89 29.07 4.43
C ASN A 47 -2.59 27.62 4.81
N ASP A 48 -2.60 27.31 6.11
CA ASP A 48 -2.55 25.92 6.55
C ASP A 48 -3.87 25.25 6.13
N ASP A 49 -3.86 24.65 4.94
CA ASP A 49 -4.99 23.95 4.36
C ASP A 49 -5.19 22.54 4.98
N THR A 50 -4.49 22.23 6.07
CA THR A 50 -4.74 21.05 6.89
C THR A 50 -6.01 21.27 7.71
N LEU A 51 -7.11 20.64 7.31
CA LEU A 51 -8.41 20.75 8.00
C LEU A 51 -8.51 19.84 9.23
N PHE A 52 -7.82 18.70 9.21
CA PHE A 52 -7.83 17.73 10.31
C PHE A 52 -6.55 16.89 10.31
N GLY A 53 -6.12 16.45 11.50
CA GLY A 53 -4.93 15.62 11.65
C GLY A 53 -3.64 16.42 11.41
N LYS A 54 -2.57 15.73 11.02
CA LYS A 54 -1.28 16.36 10.71
C LYS A 54 -0.56 15.64 9.57
N PRO A 55 0.15 16.37 8.71
CA PRO A 55 1.06 15.77 7.73
C PRO A 55 2.13 14.91 8.42
N ARG A 56 2.53 13.81 7.78
CA ARG A 56 3.49 12.85 8.34
C ARG A 56 4.65 12.56 7.38
N ALA A 57 5.87 12.73 7.85
CA ALA A 57 7.09 12.49 7.08
C ALA A 57 7.26 11.04 6.61
N VAL A 58 6.75 10.06 7.36
CA VAL A 58 6.76 8.63 6.97
C VAL A 58 5.99 8.35 5.67
N ARG A 59 5.22 9.33 5.16
CA ARG A 59 4.44 9.21 3.93
C ARG A 59 5.17 9.78 2.71
N SER A 60 6.51 9.77 2.72
CA SER A 60 7.36 10.24 1.62
C SER A 60 6.98 9.59 0.28
N ASP A 61 6.70 8.28 0.25
CA ASP A 61 6.25 7.60 -0.99
C ASP A 61 5.03 8.27 -1.63
N GLN A 62 4.17 8.88 -0.82
CA GLN A 62 3.05 9.68 -1.29
C GLN A 62 3.47 11.10 -1.68
N PHE A 63 3.88 11.93 -0.71
CA PHE A 63 4.00 13.39 -0.92
C PHE A 63 5.27 13.79 -1.67
N LEU A 64 6.29 12.93 -1.66
CA LEU A 64 7.59 13.18 -2.25
C LEU A 64 7.79 12.41 -3.56
N VAL A 65 7.34 11.16 -3.64
CA VAL A 65 7.50 10.33 -4.85
C VAL A 65 6.29 10.47 -5.76
N SER A 66 5.14 9.91 -5.35
CA SER A 66 4.01 9.71 -6.27
C SER A 66 3.32 11.01 -6.67
N LEU A 67 3.05 11.91 -5.71
CA LEU A 67 2.29 13.13 -5.95
C LEU A 67 3.03 14.11 -6.88
N PRO A 68 4.32 14.44 -6.67
CA PRO A 68 5.04 15.34 -7.56
C PRO A 68 5.13 14.82 -9.00
N ILE A 69 5.40 13.52 -9.17
CA ILE A 69 5.42 12.90 -10.52
C ILE A 69 4.03 12.97 -11.16
N ALA A 70 2.96 12.73 -10.42
CA ALA A 70 1.59 12.84 -10.94
C ALA A 70 1.23 14.28 -11.35
N VAL A 71 1.74 15.29 -10.62
CA VAL A 71 1.58 16.70 -10.99
C VAL A 71 2.35 17.02 -12.27
N SER A 72 3.63 16.64 -12.37
CA SER A 72 4.43 16.81 -13.60
C SER A 72 3.78 16.10 -14.80
N GLN A 73 3.27 14.88 -14.60
CA GLN A 73 2.49 14.18 -15.64
C GLN A 73 1.27 14.97 -16.07
N SER A 74 0.51 15.55 -15.13
CA SER A 74 -0.66 16.37 -15.46
C SER A 74 -0.29 17.61 -16.28
N ILE A 75 0.82 18.27 -15.95
CA ILE A 75 1.35 19.43 -16.69
C ILE A 75 1.73 19.02 -18.12
N ASN A 76 2.43 17.89 -18.26
CA ASN A 76 2.95 17.39 -19.53
C ASN A 76 1.93 16.60 -20.37
N ARG A 77 0.65 16.55 -19.97
CA ARG A 77 -0.42 15.78 -20.63
C ARG A 77 -0.18 14.27 -20.67
N GLU A 78 0.33 13.75 -19.56
CA GLU A 78 0.48 12.33 -19.20
C GLU A 78 1.25 11.48 -20.23
N PRO A 79 2.44 11.90 -20.68
CA PRO A 79 3.22 11.16 -21.67
C PRO A 79 3.75 9.84 -21.09
N LEU A 80 4.05 8.87 -21.96
CA LEU A 80 4.69 7.62 -21.52
C LEU A 80 6.10 7.87 -20.95
N ILE A 81 6.86 8.77 -21.57
CA ILE A 81 8.20 9.19 -21.14
C ILE A 81 8.07 10.61 -20.61
N ASN A 82 8.43 10.81 -19.34
CA ASN A 82 8.49 12.13 -18.72
C ASN A 82 9.88 12.73 -18.91
N ASN A 83 10.00 13.72 -19.80
CA ASN A 83 11.28 14.36 -20.10
C ASN A 83 11.78 15.24 -18.95
N ASP A 84 10.91 15.68 -18.03
CA ASP A 84 11.32 16.49 -16.89
C ASP A 84 12.14 15.72 -15.85
N MET A 85 12.25 14.40 -15.99
CA MET A 85 12.89 13.51 -15.02
C MET A 85 14.20 12.94 -15.56
N GLY A 86 15.29 13.66 -15.32
CA GLY A 86 16.65 13.28 -15.69
C GLY A 86 16.81 13.05 -17.20
N GLU A 87 17.23 11.85 -17.63
CA GLU A 87 17.39 11.54 -19.07
C GLU A 87 16.07 11.36 -19.85
N GLY A 88 14.93 11.40 -19.15
CA GLY A 88 13.62 11.05 -19.68
C GLY A 88 13.14 9.71 -19.12
N THR A 89 12.21 9.75 -18.17
CA THR A 89 11.80 8.55 -17.43
C THR A 89 10.56 7.91 -18.04
N ASN A 90 10.66 6.66 -18.50
CA ASN A 90 9.52 5.85 -18.92
C ASN A 90 8.72 5.38 -17.71
N LEU A 91 7.48 5.83 -17.59
CA LEU A 91 6.62 5.55 -16.44
C LEU A 91 5.68 4.35 -16.66
N GLY A 92 5.76 3.65 -17.81
CA GLY A 92 4.78 2.63 -18.23
C GLY A 92 4.47 1.55 -17.17
N THR A 93 5.49 1.17 -16.39
CA THR A 93 5.37 0.16 -15.33
C THR A 93 4.83 0.68 -14.00
N GLN A 94 4.69 2.00 -13.84
CA GLN A 94 4.34 2.65 -12.58
C GLN A 94 2.84 2.87 -12.46
N ASN A 95 2.30 2.90 -11.24
CA ASN A 95 0.90 3.23 -11.01
C ASN A 95 0.65 4.76 -10.99
N LEU A 96 1.02 5.43 -12.09
CA LEU A 96 0.96 6.88 -12.27
C LEU A 96 0.02 7.26 -13.44
N PRO A 97 -0.45 8.53 -13.52
CA PRO A 97 -1.26 9.00 -14.64
C PRO A 97 -0.43 9.05 -15.92
N ILE A 98 -0.74 8.18 -16.88
CA ILE A 98 -0.04 8.02 -18.16
C ILE A 98 -1.09 7.72 -19.22
N LYS A 99 -0.97 8.23 -20.45
CA LYS A 99 -1.84 7.89 -21.57
C LYS A 99 -1.20 6.80 -22.45
N ASN A 100 -1.62 5.56 -22.26
CA ASN A 100 -1.28 4.42 -23.11
C ASN A 100 -2.41 3.37 -23.11
N ASP A 101 -2.23 2.27 -23.86
CA ASP A 101 -3.24 1.22 -24.00
C ASP A 101 -3.56 0.51 -22.67
N PHE A 102 -2.66 0.55 -21.69
CA PHE A 102 -2.81 -0.09 -20.38
C PHE A 102 -3.43 0.82 -19.32
N SER A 103 -3.57 2.12 -19.60
CA SER A 103 -4.15 3.12 -18.68
C SER A 103 -5.58 2.78 -18.27
N LEU A 104 -6.31 2.03 -19.11
CA LEU A 104 -7.65 1.57 -18.81
C LEU A 104 -7.71 0.68 -17.56
N PHE A 105 -6.60 -0.01 -17.21
CA PHE A 105 -6.51 -0.87 -16.02
C PHE A 105 -6.08 -0.10 -14.76
N LYS A 106 -5.75 1.19 -14.89
CA LYS A 106 -5.35 2.11 -13.81
C LYS A 106 -6.45 3.16 -13.57
N ILE A 107 -7.69 2.70 -13.40
CA ILE A 107 -8.89 3.55 -13.36
C ILE A 107 -8.87 4.60 -12.25
N THR A 108 -8.09 4.43 -11.18
CA THR A 108 -7.99 5.46 -10.14
C THR A 108 -7.32 6.74 -10.65
N ASN A 109 -6.54 6.67 -11.73
CA ASN A 109 -5.96 7.84 -12.40
C ASN A 109 -6.90 8.52 -13.40
N ILE A 110 -8.16 8.10 -13.53
CA ILE A 110 -9.09 8.63 -14.54
C ILE A 110 -9.32 10.15 -14.43
N GLY A 111 -9.21 10.72 -13.23
CA GLY A 111 -9.32 12.17 -13.02
C GLY A 111 -8.34 12.95 -13.88
N TYR A 112 -7.08 12.51 -13.94
CA TYR A 112 -6.03 13.15 -14.73
C TYR A 112 -6.32 13.15 -16.24
N TYR A 113 -7.06 12.16 -16.75
CA TYR A 113 -7.39 12.10 -18.18
C TYR A 113 -8.63 12.91 -18.56
N LEU A 114 -9.52 13.18 -17.59
CA LEU A 114 -10.84 13.78 -17.84
C LEU A 114 -10.98 15.21 -17.32
N LEU A 115 -10.15 15.62 -16.35
CA LEU A 115 -10.25 16.90 -15.66
C LEU A 115 -8.99 17.73 -15.91
N ASP A 116 -9.15 18.97 -16.34
CA ASP A 116 -8.04 19.91 -16.57
C ASP A 116 -7.49 20.55 -15.27
N ASN A 117 -7.88 20.04 -14.10
CA ASN A 117 -7.48 20.59 -12.80
C ASN A 117 -6.81 19.52 -11.94
N VAL A 118 -5.50 19.69 -11.71
CA VAL A 118 -4.66 18.70 -11.00
C VAL A 118 -5.12 18.44 -9.56
N GLU A 119 -5.65 19.43 -8.85
CA GLU A 119 -6.14 19.26 -7.48
C GLU A 119 -7.42 18.39 -7.44
N LEU A 120 -8.35 18.63 -8.37
CA LEU A 120 -9.54 17.79 -8.52
C LEU A 120 -9.16 16.37 -8.94
N SER A 121 -8.22 16.22 -9.88
CA SER A 121 -7.73 14.93 -10.35
C SER A 121 -7.09 14.11 -9.23
N TYR A 122 -6.22 14.73 -8.43
CA TYR A 122 -5.59 14.09 -7.29
C TYR A 122 -6.58 13.75 -6.18
N SER A 123 -7.50 14.66 -5.86
CA SER A 123 -8.59 14.37 -4.91
C SER A 123 -9.43 13.18 -5.37
N LEU A 124 -9.77 13.11 -6.66
CA LEU A 124 -10.52 12.00 -7.21
C LEU A 124 -9.74 10.68 -7.09
N TYR A 125 -8.45 10.68 -7.44
CA TYR A 125 -7.56 9.52 -7.25
C TYR A 125 -7.59 9.02 -5.79
N CYS A 126 -7.37 9.93 -4.85
CA CYS A 126 -7.38 9.66 -3.41
C CYS A 126 -8.69 8.99 -2.95
N TRP A 127 -9.85 9.51 -3.37
CA TRP A 127 -11.14 8.97 -2.92
C TRP A 127 -11.60 7.75 -3.72
N LEU A 128 -11.16 7.57 -4.97
CA LEU A 128 -11.41 6.36 -5.74
C LEU A 128 -10.67 5.15 -5.16
N GLU A 129 -9.43 5.29 -4.69
CA GLU A 129 -8.71 4.20 -4.00
C GLU A 129 -9.53 3.70 -2.78
N PHE A 130 -10.03 4.63 -1.94
CA PHE A 130 -10.89 4.31 -0.80
C PHE A 130 -12.22 3.70 -1.22
N ALA A 131 -12.87 4.27 -2.23
CA ALA A 131 -14.17 3.81 -2.71
C ALA A 131 -14.09 2.38 -3.26
N LEU A 132 -13.13 2.11 -4.15
CA LEU A 132 -12.95 0.79 -4.74
C LEU A 132 -12.53 -0.25 -3.69
N PHE A 133 -11.70 0.13 -2.71
CA PHE A 133 -11.35 -0.74 -1.58
C PHE A 133 -12.57 -1.13 -0.74
N LEU A 134 -13.41 -0.16 -0.37
CA LEU A 134 -14.63 -0.44 0.39
C LEU A 134 -15.63 -1.27 -0.42
N LEU A 135 -15.80 -0.97 -1.71
CA LEU A 135 -16.72 -1.69 -2.59
C LEU A 135 -16.28 -3.14 -2.81
N SER A 136 -15.01 -3.37 -3.11
CA SER A 136 -14.47 -4.71 -3.40
C SER A 136 -14.54 -5.63 -2.18
N THR A 137 -14.10 -5.13 -1.01
CA THR A 137 -14.18 -5.87 0.25
C THR A 137 -15.63 -6.09 0.68
N TYR A 138 -16.50 -5.08 0.56
CA TYR A 138 -17.94 -5.21 0.82
C TYR A 138 -18.58 -6.30 -0.02
N LEU A 139 -18.36 -6.29 -1.34
CA LEU A 139 -18.95 -7.26 -2.27
C LEU A 139 -18.46 -8.68 -2.01
N LEU A 140 -17.17 -8.85 -1.75
CA LEU A 140 -16.60 -10.14 -1.39
C LEU A 140 -17.19 -10.67 -0.08
N ILE A 141 -17.17 -9.87 0.99
CA ILE A 141 -17.72 -10.28 2.29
C ILE A 141 -19.22 -10.55 2.16
N LEU A 142 -19.96 -9.74 1.40
CA LEU A 142 -21.38 -9.96 1.13
C LEU A 142 -21.63 -11.30 0.47
N HIS A 143 -20.79 -11.70 -0.50
CA HIS A 143 -20.90 -13.01 -1.10
C HIS A 143 -20.58 -14.13 -0.09
N LEU A 144 -19.44 -14.06 0.59
CA LEU A 144 -18.96 -15.10 1.52
C LEU A 144 -19.90 -15.29 2.72
N THR A 145 -20.58 -14.23 3.15
CA THR A 145 -21.48 -14.25 4.31
C THR A 145 -22.95 -14.49 3.95
N LYS A 146 -23.23 -14.97 2.72
CA LYS A 146 -24.58 -15.21 2.20
C LYS A 146 -25.49 -13.98 2.29
N TYR A 147 -24.97 -12.84 1.84
CA TYR A 147 -25.65 -11.57 1.74
C TYR A 147 -26.02 -10.93 3.10
N ASN A 148 -25.19 -11.12 4.12
CA ASN A 148 -25.36 -10.48 5.42
C ASN A 148 -24.84 -9.03 5.39
N LEU A 149 -25.77 -8.07 5.23
CA LEU A 149 -25.45 -6.65 5.12
C LEU A 149 -24.63 -6.10 6.29
N THR A 150 -24.96 -6.45 7.53
CA THR A 150 -24.28 -5.91 8.71
C THR A 150 -22.82 -6.36 8.76
N ILE A 151 -22.55 -7.65 8.55
CA ILE A 151 -21.16 -8.16 8.53
C ILE A 151 -20.39 -7.54 7.37
N SER A 152 -21.03 -7.35 6.22
CA SER A 152 -20.36 -6.85 5.01
C SER A 152 -19.97 -5.39 5.11
N ILE A 153 -20.88 -4.52 5.58
CA ILE A 153 -20.61 -3.09 5.76
C ILE A 153 -19.59 -2.86 6.88
N MET A 154 -19.80 -3.50 8.03
CA MET A 154 -18.87 -3.33 9.16
C MET A 154 -17.52 -3.99 8.86
N GLY A 155 -17.51 -5.08 8.09
CA GLY A 155 -16.29 -5.77 7.70
C GLY A 155 -15.43 -4.99 6.69
N SER A 156 -16.03 -4.34 5.69
CA SER A 156 -15.30 -3.45 4.79
C SER A 156 -14.73 -2.23 5.53
N LEU A 157 -15.49 -1.66 6.47
CA LEU A 157 -15.01 -0.57 7.32
C LEU A 157 -13.90 -1.02 8.29
N LEU A 158 -13.99 -2.24 8.84
CA LEU A 158 -12.94 -2.82 9.68
C LEU A 158 -11.63 -2.98 8.90
N PHE A 159 -11.71 -3.49 7.66
CA PHE A 159 -10.55 -3.50 6.76
C PHE A 159 -9.98 -2.10 6.58
N LEU A 160 -10.82 -1.09 6.33
CA LEU A 160 -10.36 0.28 6.10
C LEU A 160 -9.61 0.85 7.30
N PHE A 161 -10.20 0.77 8.49
CA PHE A 161 -9.65 1.34 9.72
C PHE A 161 -8.58 0.46 10.38
N THR A 162 -8.09 -0.58 9.70
CA THR A 162 -6.95 -1.34 10.20
C THR A 162 -5.67 -0.51 10.06
N PRO A 163 -4.82 -0.40 11.11
CA PRO A 163 -3.60 0.41 11.08
C PRO A 163 -2.71 0.12 9.87
N PHE A 164 -2.55 -1.15 9.49
CA PHE A 164 -1.78 -1.55 8.30
C PHE A 164 -2.12 -0.71 7.05
N PHE A 165 -3.38 -0.62 6.65
CA PHE A 165 -3.74 0.12 5.43
C PHE A 165 -3.63 1.62 5.59
N GLN A 166 -3.85 2.13 6.81
CA GLN A 166 -3.82 3.56 7.06
C GLN A 166 -2.39 4.10 7.07
N TRP A 167 -1.42 3.32 7.56
CA TRP A 167 0.01 3.67 7.52
C TRP A 167 0.66 3.40 6.16
N TRP A 168 0.46 2.21 5.58
CA TRP A 168 0.98 1.89 4.24
C TRP A 168 0.33 2.69 3.14
N ASN A 169 -0.92 3.10 3.34
CA ASN A 169 -1.69 3.85 2.36
C ASN A 169 -1.74 3.16 0.96
N HIS A 170 -1.76 1.82 0.99
CA HIS A 170 -1.70 0.97 -0.19
C HIS A 170 -2.94 0.08 -0.26
N PHE A 171 -4.01 0.58 -0.87
CA PHE A 171 -5.32 -0.09 -0.93
C PHE A 171 -5.48 -1.02 -2.14
N SER A 172 -4.87 -0.65 -3.26
CA SER A 172 -5.05 -1.28 -4.57
C SER A 172 -4.87 -2.80 -4.60
N THR A 173 -3.89 -3.37 -3.91
CA THR A 173 -3.65 -4.84 -3.93
C THR A 173 -4.85 -5.62 -3.40
N ILE A 174 -5.44 -5.16 -2.28
CA ILE A 174 -6.63 -5.79 -1.69
C ILE A 174 -7.87 -5.51 -2.52
N THR A 175 -7.97 -4.31 -3.10
CA THR A 175 -9.06 -3.93 -3.99
C THR A 175 -9.19 -4.92 -5.14
N TRP A 176 -8.12 -5.08 -5.90
CA TRP A 176 -8.16 -5.86 -7.14
C TRP A 176 -8.22 -7.37 -6.89
N ILE A 177 -7.56 -7.88 -5.83
CA ILE A 177 -7.72 -9.30 -5.48
C ILE A 177 -9.13 -9.61 -4.97
N SER A 178 -9.73 -8.71 -4.19
CA SER A 178 -11.09 -8.91 -3.66
C SER A 178 -12.13 -8.90 -4.77
N PHE A 179 -12.00 -7.99 -5.75
CA PHE A 179 -12.82 -8.02 -6.96
C PHE A 179 -12.60 -9.30 -7.76
N SER A 180 -11.35 -9.74 -7.95
CA SER A 180 -11.03 -10.97 -8.68
C SER A 180 -11.69 -12.19 -8.05
N ILE A 181 -11.57 -12.34 -6.73
CA ILE A 181 -12.24 -13.42 -6.00
C ILE A 181 -13.77 -13.29 -6.15
N PHE A 182 -14.34 -12.11 -5.93
CA PHE A 182 -15.78 -11.90 -6.04
C PHE A 182 -16.33 -12.26 -7.43
N PHE A 183 -15.69 -11.80 -8.50
CA PHE A 183 -16.13 -12.07 -9.86
C PHE A 183 -15.95 -13.55 -10.23
N PHE A 184 -14.86 -14.19 -9.82
CA PHE A 184 -14.70 -15.64 -9.95
C PHE A 184 -15.87 -16.40 -9.30
N LEU A 185 -16.21 -16.06 -8.05
CA LEU A 185 -17.33 -16.68 -7.33
C LEU A 185 -18.67 -16.47 -8.07
N LYS A 186 -18.86 -15.28 -8.67
CA LYS A 186 -20.05 -14.96 -9.48
C LYS A 186 -20.11 -15.73 -10.79
N ILE A 187 -18.98 -15.99 -11.46
CA ILE A 187 -18.92 -16.85 -12.64
C ILE A 187 -19.41 -18.26 -12.29
N VAL A 188 -18.84 -18.86 -11.23
CA VAL A 188 -19.19 -20.21 -10.77
C VAL A 188 -20.68 -20.33 -10.42
N ASP A 189 -21.26 -19.28 -9.82
CA ASP A 189 -22.68 -19.27 -9.45
C ASP A 189 -23.66 -19.07 -10.62
N ASN A 190 -23.22 -18.48 -11.73
CA ASN A 190 -24.11 -17.97 -12.76
C ASN A 190 -23.78 -18.49 -14.17
N LEU A 191 -23.19 -19.68 -14.29
CA LEU A 191 -22.70 -20.25 -15.55
C LEU A 191 -23.72 -20.27 -16.71
N LYS A 192 -25.01 -20.42 -16.40
CA LYS A 192 -26.09 -20.48 -17.41
C LYS A 192 -26.71 -19.12 -17.73
N SER A 193 -26.32 -18.07 -17.01
CA SER A 193 -26.85 -16.72 -17.16
C SER A 193 -26.01 -15.92 -18.14
N ARG A 194 -26.63 -15.03 -18.93
CA ARG A 194 -25.89 -14.05 -19.76
C ARG A 194 -25.01 -13.12 -18.94
N SER A 195 -25.32 -12.94 -17.64
CA SER A 195 -24.49 -12.16 -16.72
C SER A 195 -23.08 -12.74 -16.51
N VAL A 196 -22.84 -13.99 -16.89
CA VAL A 196 -21.51 -14.61 -16.82
C VAL A 196 -20.48 -13.84 -17.66
N LEU A 197 -20.90 -13.22 -18.76
CA LEU A 197 -20.03 -12.38 -19.60
C LEU A 197 -19.55 -11.14 -18.84
N LEU A 198 -20.48 -10.44 -18.16
CA LEU A 198 -20.13 -9.29 -17.32
C LEU A 198 -19.20 -9.69 -16.16
N TYR A 199 -19.46 -10.84 -15.52
CA TYR A 199 -18.59 -11.34 -14.45
C TYR A 199 -17.22 -11.78 -14.98
N SER A 200 -17.16 -12.32 -16.19
CA SER A 200 -15.90 -12.68 -16.87
C SER A 200 -15.09 -11.43 -17.20
N PHE A 201 -15.72 -10.38 -17.72
CA PHE A 201 -15.08 -9.09 -17.94
C PHE A 201 -14.55 -8.50 -16.62
N GLY A 202 -15.37 -8.48 -15.58
CA GLY A 202 -14.97 -8.00 -14.26
C GLY A 202 -13.78 -8.79 -13.69
N PHE A 203 -13.78 -10.12 -13.85
CA PHE A 203 -12.67 -10.98 -13.44
C PHE A 203 -11.38 -10.71 -14.22
N ILE A 204 -11.47 -10.62 -15.54
CA ILE A 204 -10.33 -10.30 -16.42
C ILE A 204 -9.74 -8.96 -16.03
N TYR A 205 -10.58 -7.93 -15.95
CA TYR A 205 -10.18 -6.58 -15.60
C TYR A 205 -9.47 -6.54 -14.24
N SER A 206 -10.06 -7.13 -13.21
CA SER A 206 -9.49 -7.09 -11.87
C SER A 206 -8.19 -7.89 -11.74
N VAL A 207 -8.03 -9.00 -12.47
CA VAL A 207 -6.78 -9.78 -12.47
C VAL A 207 -5.66 -9.01 -13.18
N ILE A 208 -5.96 -8.35 -14.31
CA ILE A 208 -4.99 -7.54 -15.03
C ILE A 208 -4.58 -6.32 -14.19
N SER A 209 -5.54 -5.58 -13.63
CA SER A 209 -5.26 -4.47 -12.71
C SER A 209 -4.46 -4.92 -11.49
N PHE A 210 -4.75 -6.09 -10.94
CA PHE A 210 -3.97 -6.67 -9.84
C PHE A 210 -2.52 -6.96 -10.27
N ALA A 211 -2.31 -7.57 -11.43
CA ALA A 211 -0.99 -7.95 -11.93
C ALA A 211 -0.11 -6.72 -12.23
N MET A 212 -0.68 -5.69 -12.85
CA MET A 212 0.02 -4.45 -13.24
C MET A 212 0.45 -3.55 -12.08
N LEU A 213 0.10 -3.89 -10.82
CA LEU A 213 0.66 -3.20 -9.65
C LEU A 213 2.16 -3.47 -9.46
N LEU A 214 2.67 -4.58 -10.00
CA LEU A 214 4.08 -4.98 -9.94
C LEU A 214 4.72 -4.88 -8.54
N TYR A 215 3.98 -5.31 -7.51
CA TYR A 215 4.47 -5.37 -6.13
C TYR A 215 4.36 -6.80 -5.54
N PRO A 216 5.25 -7.72 -5.96
CA PRO A 216 5.25 -9.12 -5.52
C PRO A 216 5.18 -9.34 -4.00
N PRO A 217 5.85 -8.52 -3.15
CA PRO A 217 5.77 -8.66 -1.70
C PRO A 217 4.35 -8.70 -1.13
N PHE A 218 3.41 -7.95 -1.72
CA PHE A 218 1.99 -8.01 -1.32
C PHE A 218 1.15 -8.93 -2.21
N GLN A 219 1.47 -9.03 -3.49
CA GLN A 219 0.68 -9.83 -4.43
C GLN A 219 0.75 -11.32 -4.11
N ILE A 220 1.95 -11.87 -3.88
CA ILE A 220 2.16 -13.31 -3.68
C ILE A 220 1.36 -13.85 -2.48
N PRO A 221 1.42 -13.25 -1.27
CA PRO A 221 0.61 -13.69 -0.15
C PRO A 221 -0.90 -13.72 -0.45
N LEU A 222 -1.39 -12.74 -1.22
CA LEU A 222 -2.81 -12.61 -1.55
C LEU A 222 -3.26 -13.57 -2.65
N ILE A 223 -2.37 -13.91 -3.59
CA ILE A 223 -2.61 -14.97 -4.59
C ILE A 223 -2.88 -16.31 -3.90
N TYR A 224 -2.12 -16.67 -2.87
CA TYR A 224 -2.36 -17.87 -2.07
C TYR A 224 -3.77 -17.89 -1.48
N ILE A 225 -4.22 -16.77 -0.90
CA ILE A 225 -5.59 -16.65 -0.34
C ILE A 225 -6.64 -16.79 -1.44
N ALA A 226 -6.46 -16.15 -2.59
CA ALA A 226 -7.39 -16.23 -3.72
C ALA A 226 -7.51 -17.66 -4.27
N ILE A 227 -6.38 -18.36 -4.46
CA ILE A 227 -6.35 -19.76 -4.90
C ILE A 227 -7.10 -20.65 -3.91
N ILE A 228 -6.90 -20.45 -2.62
CA ILE A 228 -7.57 -21.23 -1.58
C ILE A 228 -9.08 -21.04 -1.59
N ILE A 229 -9.55 -19.80 -1.72
CA ILE A 229 -10.99 -19.52 -1.82
C ILE A 229 -11.57 -20.16 -3.08
N ALA A 230 -10.84 -20.10 -4.20
CA ALA A 230 -11.24 -20.75 -5.44
C ALA A 230 -11.34 -22.27 -5.26
N VAL A 231 -10.29 -22.92 -4.77
CA VAL A 231 -10.25 -24.38 -4.51
C VAL A 231 -11.36 -24.80 -3.55
N ALA A 232 -11.54 -24.10 -2.43
CA ALA A 232 -12.60 -24.37 -1.46
C ALA A 232 -13.99 -24.32 -2.12
N THR A 233 -14.22 -23.32 -2.96
CA THR A 233 -15.50 -23.16 -3.69
C THR A 233 -15.72 -24.29 -4.70
N LEU A 234 -14.66 -24.69 -5.40
CA LEU A 234 -14.73 -25.80 -6.36
C LEU A 234 -15.04 -27.13 -5.66
N ILE A 235 -14.46 -27.38 -4.49
CA ILE A 235 -14.75 -28.56 -3.66
C ILE A 235 -16.21 -28.54 -3.20
N ASP A 236 -16.65 -27.42 -2.61
CA ASP A 236 -18.02 -27.28 -2.06
C ASP A 236 -19.10 -27.43 -3.13
N LYS A 237 -18.82 -27.00 -4.37
CA LYS A 237 -19.77 -27.01 -5.49
C LYS A 237 -19.48 -28.12 -6.51
N TRP A 238 -18.60 -29.08 -6.19
CA TRP A 238 -18.10 -30.07 -7.14
C TRP A 238 -19.20 -30.77 -7.96
N LYS A 239 -20.30 -31.19 -7.32
CA LYS A 239 -21.42 -31.86 -8.02
C LYS A 239 -22.06 -30.97 -9.08
N SER A 240 -22.26 -29.68 -8.78
CA SER A 240 -22.83 -28.70 -9.72
C SER A 240 -21.82 -28.33 -10.81
N ILE A 241 -20.55 -28.20 -10.44
CA ILE A 241 -19.47 -27.89 -11.40
C ILE A 241 -19.28 -29.04 -12.37
N ARG A 242 -19.26 -30.29 -11.91
CA ARG A 242 -19.12 -31.48 -12.75
C ARG A 242 -20.21 -31.56 -13.81
N SER A 243 -21.45 -31.23 -13.47
CA SER A 243 -22.55 -31.23 -14.46
C SER A 243 -22.47 -30.08 -15.45
N ASN A 244 -21.83 -28.96 -15.09
CA ASN A 244 -21.65 -27.79 -15.94
C ASN A 244 -20.20 -27.61 -16.42
N PHE A 245 -19.36 -28.66 -16.35
CA PHE A 245 -17.92 -28.54 -16.62
C PHE A 245 -17.64 -28.10 -18.06
N LYS A 246 -18.46 -28.58 -19.00
CA LYS A 246 -18.43 -28.17 -20.42
C LYS A 246 -18.73 -26.69 -20.65
N LEU A 247 -19.32 -25.99 -19.68
CA LEU A 247 -19.55 -24.55 -19.70
C LEU A 247 -18.46 -23.80 -18.93
N LEU A 248 -18.14 -24.26 -17.71
CA LEU A 248 -17.16 -23.60 -16.85
C LEU A 248 -15.77 -23.59 -17.47
N PHE A 249 -15.32 -24.73 -18.00
CA PHE A 249 -13.95 -24.89 -18.51
C PHE A 249 -13.65 -23.93 -19.67
N PRO A 250 -14.46 -23.86 -20.76
CA PRO A 250 -14.21 -22.90 -21.83
C PRO A 250 -14.25 -21.44 -21.38
N ILE A 251 -15.15 -21.08 -20.45
CA ILE A 251 -15.24 -19.71 -19.91
C ILE A 251 -13.95 -19.35 -19.18
N LEU A 252 -13.53 -20.18 -18.21
CA LEU A 252 -12.31 -19.91 -17.44
C LEU A 252 -11.06 -19.95 -18.33
N LEU A 253 -10.98 -20.90 -19.26
CA LEU A 253 -9.88 -20.97 -20.23
C LEU A 253 -9.81 -19.70 -21.07
N SER A 254 -10.94 -19.21 -21.58
CA SER A 254 -10.99 -17.96 -22.36
C SER A 254 -10.55 -16.75 -21.54
N CYS A 255 -11.01 -16.65 -20.28
CA CYS A 255 -10.55 -15.60 -19.38
C CYS A 255 -9.04 -15.66 -19.16
N ILE A 256 -8.49 -16.85 -18.86
CA ILE A 256 -7.07 -17.03 -18.60
C ILE A 256 -6.25 -16.71 -19.84
N LEU A 257 -6.63 -17.20 -21.03
CA LEU A 257 -5.93 -16.90 -22.28
C LEU A 257 -5.92 -15.41 -22.57
N PHE A 258 -7.04 -14.70 -22.35
CA PHE A 258 -7.11 -13.26 -22.54
C PHE A 258 -6.24 -12.50 -21.52
N ILE A 259 -6.26 -12.88 -20.25
CA ILE A 259 -5.40 -12.30 -19.21
C ILE A 259 -3.92 -12.50 -19.58
N VAL A 260 -3.53 -13.72 -19.94
CA VAL A 260 -2.15 -14.05 -20.35
C VAL A 260 -1.75 -13.24 -21.58
N PHE A 261 -2.65 -13.09 -22.57
CA PHE A 261 -2.40 -12.28 -23.75
C PHE A 261 -2.15 -10.81 -23.41
N ILE A 262 -2.99 -10.17 -22.58
CA ILE A 262 -2.80 -8.77 -22.19
C ILE A 262 -1.52 -8.58 -21.35
N ILE A 263 -1.24 -9.51 -20.42
CA ILE A 263 0.00 -9.47 -19.63
C ILE A 263 1.22 -9.65 -20.53
N PHE A 264 1.15 -10.55 -21.52
CA PHE A 264 2.21 -10.72 -22.51
C PHE A 264 2.45 -9.43 -23.29
N LEU A 265 1.39 -8.78 -23.79
CA LEU A 265 1.51 -7.49 -24.48
C LEU A 265 2.16 -6.43 -23.57
N TYR A 266 1.75 -6.37 -22.31
CA TYR A 266 2.32 -5.44 -21.34
C TYR A 266 3.82 -5.69 -21.10
N ILE A 267 4.22 -6.95 -20.87
CA ILE A 267 5.62 -7.31 -20.70
C ILE A 267 6.42 -7.00 -21.96
N TYR A 268 5.88 -7.31 -23.14
CA TYR A 268 6.52 -7.02 -24.41
C TYR A 268 6.71 -5.52 -24.65
N SER A 269 5.69 -4.70 -24.36
CA SER A 269 5.76 -3.24 -24.49
C SER A 269 6.76 -2.57 -23.55
N PHE A 270 7.07 -3.20 -22.41
CA PHE A 270 7.95 -2.64 -21.39
C PHE A 270 9.13 -3.56 -21.05
N GLN A 271 9.55 -4.40 -22.00
CA GLN A 271 10.56 -5.43 -21.76
C GLN A 271 11.89 -4.82 -21.29
N ASP A 272 12.33 -3.73 -21.91
CA ASP A 272 13.60 -3.07 -21.60
C ASP A 272 13.58 -2.51 -20.16
N LEU A 273 12.46 -1.90 -19.78
CA LEU A 273 12.25 -1.38 -18.42
C LEU A 273 12.19 -2.50 -17.37
N ILE A 274 11.54 -3.61 -17.69
CA ILE A 274 11.50 -4.79 -16.80
C ILE A 274 12.90 -5.39 -16.67
N GLU A 275 13.67 -5.48 -17.75
CA GLU A 275 15.04 -6.00 -17.75
C GLU A 275 15.98 -5.12 -16.92
N ILE A 276 15.94 -3.81 -17.14
CA ILE A 276 16.72 -2.84 -16.34
C ILE A 276 16.37 -3.00 -14.85
N THR A 277 15.07 -3.00 -14.52
CA THR A 277 14.62 -3.06 -13.12
C THR A 277 14.99 -4.39 -12.45
N THR A 278 14.83 -5.52 -13.14
CA THR A 278 15.10 -6.86 -12.59
C THR A 278 16.59 -7.14 -12.40
N ASN A 279 17.46 -6.46 -13.16
CA ASN A 279 18.91 -6.56 -13.04
C ASN A 279 19.55 -5.49 -12.12
N THR A 280 18.74 -4.65 -11.46
CA THR A 280 19.25 -3.70 -10.47
C THR A 280 19.83 -4.40 -9.24
N ALA A 281 20.83 -3.78 -8.62
CA ALA A 281 21.35 -4.18 -7.32
C ALA A 281 20.26 -4.09 -6.23
N TYR A 282 19.33 -3.14 -6.37
CA TYR A 282 18.13 -3.03 -5.55
C TYR A 282 16.94 -2.45 -6.35
N PRO A 283 15.74 -3.06 -6.29
CA PRO A 283 15.37 -4.27 -5.53
C PRO A 283 15.53 -5.60 -6.30
N GLY A 284 16.03 -5.58 -7.55
CA GLY A 284 15.94 -6.68 -8.51
C GLY A 284 16.54 -8.02 -8.06
N ALA A 285 17.83 -8.07 -7.75
CA ALA A 285 18.57 -9.31 -7.48
C ALA A 285 18.34 -9.95 -6.08
N ARG A 286 17.22 -9.62 -5.40
CA ARG A 286 16.97 -10.03 -4.01
C ARG A 286 16.50 -11.48 -3.87
N PHE A 287 17.02 -12.20 -2.86
CA PHE A 287 16.53 -13.52 -2.44
C PHE A 287 16.23 -13.55 -0.93
N ILE A 288 14.99 -13.88 -0.55
CA ILE A 288 14.57 -14.01 0.85
C ILE A 288 14.55 -15.48 1.29
N GLN A 289 15.29 -15.76 2.37
CA GLN A 289 15.29 -17.06 3.02
C GLN A 289 14.10 -17.19 4.00
N ALA A 290 13.63 -18.41 4.18
CA ALA A 290 12.64 -18.73 5.22
C ALA A 290 13.24 -18.54 6.62
N GLY A 291 12.39 -18.31 7.63
CA GLY A 291 12.81 -18.19 9.02
C GLY A 291 13.26 -16.79 9.45
N GLN A 292 13.08 -15.76 8.61
CA GLN A 292 13.47 -14.37 8.91
C GLN A 292 12.36 -13.51 9.57
N GLY A 293 11.27 -14.13 10.02
CA GLY A 293 10.14 -13.44 10.65
C GLY A 293 10.40 -13.01 12.09
N ASN A 294 9.80 -11.89 12.51
CA ASN A 294 9.78 -11.45 13.90
C ASN A 294 8.43 -11.77 14.55
N PHE A 295 8.45 -12.56 15.61
CA PHE A 295 7.24 -13.09 16.24
C PHE A 295 6.44 -12.03 17.00
N VAL A 296 7.12 -11.06 17.61
CA VAL A 296 6.49 -9.92 18.30
C VAL A 296 5.79 -9.03 17.28
N SER A 297 6.51 -8.67 16.21
CA SER A 297 5.98 -7.88 15.09
C SER A 297 4.78 -8.54 14.42
N LEU A 298 4.69 -9.88 14.34
CA LEU A 298 3.50 -10.53 13.77
C LEU A 298 2.22 -10.25 14.58
N PHE A 299 2.30 -10.14 15.90
CA PHE A 299 1.13 -10.07 16.79
C PHE A 299 0.96 -8.73 17.52
N ASP A 300 1.77 -7.72 17.22
CA ASP A 300 1.71 -6.41 17.88
C ASP A 300 0.52 -5.53 17.43
N GLY A 301 -0.28 -5.96 16.45
CA GLY A 301 -1.30 -5.10 15.83
C GLY A 301 -2.34 -4.54 16.79
N PHE A 302 -2.68 -5.20 17.91
CA PHE A 302 -3.57 -4.60 18.92
C PHE A 302 -2.90 -3.47 19.73
N TYR A 303 -1.57 -3.41 19.77
CA TYR A 303 -0.82 -2.31 20.39
C TYR A 303 -0.66 -1.11 19.46
N ASN A 304 -0.95 -1.24 18.16
CA ASN A 304 -0.86 -0.14 17.19
C ASN A 304 -1.83 1.03 17.49
N ILE A 305 -2.79 0.89 18.41
CA ILE A 305 -3.53 2.04 18.93
C ILE A 305 -2.60 3.13 19.50
N LEU A 306 -1.41 2.74 19.98
CA LEU A 306 -0.36 3.62 20.47
C LEU A 306 0.46 4.27 19.33
N LEU A 307 0.53 3.64 18.15
CA LEU A 307 1.44 4.01 17.06
C LEU A 307 1.13 5.38 16.41
N GLN A 308 -0.09 5.88 16.57
CA GLN A 308 -0.57 7.14 16.01
C GLN A 308 -0.03 8.38 16.73
N ALA A 309 0.45 8.21 17.97
CA ALA A 309 1.03 9.27 18.76
C ALA A 309 2.51 9.42 18.41
N ASP A 310 2.93 10.59 17.95
CA ASP A 310 4.32 10.82 17.53
C ASP A 310 5.33 10.71 18.68
N ALA A 311 4.87 10.90 19.92
CA ALA A 311 5.67 10.68 21.12
C ALA A 311 6.02 9.18 21.31
N ASN A 312 5.29 8.27 20.67
CA ASN A 312 5.57 6.84 20.68
C ASN A 312 6.45 6.50 19.48
N LEU A 313 7.71 6.13 19.74
CA LEU A 313 8.63 5.69 18.69
C LEU A 313 8.15 4.36 18.09
N ALA A 314 8.21 4.25 16.76
CA ALA A 314 7.83 3.02 16.07
C ALA A 314 8.80 1.87 16.47
N PRO A 315 8.29 0.72 16.91
CA PRO A 315 9.13 -0.36 17.46
C PRO A 315 9.96 -1.09 16.39
N PHE A 316 9.54 -1.04 15.12
CA PHE A 316 10.17 -1.75 14.02
C PHE A 316 10.38 -0.80 12.83
N SER A 317 11.58 -0.24 12.71
CA SER A 317 11.96 0.75 11.68
C SER A 317 11.12 2.03 11.72
N ASN A 318 9.99 2.07 11.00
CA ASN A 318 9.10 3.22 10.92
C ASN A 318 7.65 2.80 11.17
N GLN A 319 6.71 3.76 11.16
CA GLN A 319 5.31 3.49 11.45
C GLN A 319 4.66 2.56 10.43
N SER A 320 5.03 2.64 9.15
CA SER A 320 4.51 1.73 8.12
C SER A 320 4.99 0.29 8.34
N GLU A 321 6.29 0.09 8.59
CA GLU A 321 6.87 -1.23 8.89
C GLU A 321 6.39 -1.81 10.23
N SER A 322 6.07 -0.96 11.22
CA SER A 322 5.49 -1.37 12.50
C SER A 322 3.97 -1.56 12.46
N SER A 323 3.31 -1.14 11.37
CA SER A 323 1.86 -1.20 11.28
C SER A 323 1.37 -2.61 10.96
N ASN A 324 0.25 -2.99 11.54
CA ASN A 324 -0.20 -4.37 11.51
C ASN A 324 -1.74 -4.51 11.53
N PHE A 325 -2.21 -5.72 11.26
CA PHE A 325 -3.58 -6.18 11.39
C PHE A 325 -3.89 -6.64 12.81
N PHE A 326 -5.16 -6.53 13.18
CA PHE A 326 -5.70 -7.14 14.40
C PHE A 326 -5.89 -8.67 14.21
N LEU A 327 -4.81 -9.44 14.35
CA LEU A 327 -4.85 -10.88 14.13
C LEU A 327 -5.60 -11.59 15.25
N LEU A 328 -6.66 -12.32 14.89
CA LEU A 328 -7.43 -13.20 15.79
C LEU A 328 -7.43 -14.65 15.30
N PHE A 329 -6.72 -14.95 14.22
CA PHE A 329 -6.73 -16.27 13.60
C PHE A 329 -6.25 -17.40 14.53
N PRO A 330 -5.27 -17.25 15.46
CA PRO A 330 -4.76 -18.41 16.22
C PRO A 330 -5.85 -19.16 17.02
N PRO A 331 -6.65 -18.51 17.88
CA PRO A 331 -7.75 -19.20 18.57
C PRO A 331 -8.89 -19.58 17.61
N ILE A 332 -9.11 -18.83 16.53
CA ILE A 332 -10.12 -19.13 15.51
C ILE A 332 -9.81 -20.43 14.78
N VAL A 333 -8.54 -20.69 14.42
CA VAL A 333 -8.10 -21.93 13.76
C VAL A 333 -8.44 -23.15 14.60
N VAL A 334 -8.12 -23.12 15.90
CA VAL A 334 -8.46 -24.24 16.82
C VAL A 334 -9.96 -24.43 16.92
N TRP A 335 -10.73 -23.34 17.00
CA TRP A 335 -12.19 -23.38 17.03
C TRP A 335 -12.78 -23.96 15.73
N ILE A 336 -12.24 -23.60 14.57
CA ILE A 336 -12.66 -24.13 13.26
C ILE A 336 -12.44 -25.63 13.19
N LEU A 337 -11.26 -26.11 13.62
CA LEU A 337 -10.95 -27.55 13.65
C LEU A 337 -11.93 -28.30 14.56
N TYR A 338 -12.12 -27.82 15.79
CA TYR A 338 -13.08 -28.40 16.74
C TYR A 338 -14.50 -28.49 16.16
N LYS A 339 -15.00 -27.40 15.57
CA LYS A 339 -16.35 -27.35 14.99
C LYS A 339 -16.50 -28.22 13.74
N ASN A 340 -15.46 -28.34 12.92
CA ASN A 340 -15.47 -29.24 11.77
C ASN A 340 -15.40 -30.72 12.17
N ILE A 341 -14.70 -31.08 13.25
CA ILE A 341 -14.73 -32.44 13.80
C ILE A 341 -16.16 -32.80 14.21
N ILE A 342 -16.86 -31.90 14.90
CA ILE A 342 -18.27 -32.09 15.27
C ILE A 342 -19.17 -32.20 14.03
N LEU A 343 -18.97 -31.31 13.06
CA LEU A 343 -19.73 -31.31 11.81
C LEU A 343 -19.57 -32.63 11.06
N PHE A 344 -18.35 -33.15 10.99
CA PHE A 344 -18.04 -34.42 10.35
C PHE A 344 -18.64 -35.60 11.12
N LYS A 345 -18.52 -35.63 12.45
CA LYS A 345 -19.12 -36.69 13.28
C LYS A 345 -20.64 -36.76 13.11
N ASN A 346 -21.31 -35.61 13.08
CA ASN A 346 -22.77 -35.54 13.06
C ASN A 346 -23.37 -35.65 11.66
N LEU A 347 -22.75 -35.03 10.65
CA LEU A 347 -23.33 -34.85 9.32
C LEU A 347 -22.45 -35.40 8.18
N LYS A 348 -21.28 -35.96 8.48
CA LYS A 348 -20.27 -36.41 7.49
C LYS A 348 -19.94 -35.32 6.46
N LYS A 349 -19.90 -34.06 6.94
CA LYS A 349 -19.60 -32.86 6.14
C LYS A 349 -18.42 -32.11 6.74
N ILE A 350 -17.68 -31.44 5.86
CA ILE A 350 -16.55 -30.57 6.18
C ILE A 350 -16.83 -29.22 5.52
N ASP A 351 -16.54 -28.13 6.23
CA ASP A 351 -16.57 -26.77 5.70
C ASP A 351 -15.15 -26.40 5.26
N TRP A 352 -14.86 -26.60 3.97
CA TRP A 352 -13.50 -26.58 3.44
C TRP A 352 -12.86 -25.20 3.44
N LEU A 353 -13.63 -24.14 3.17
CA LEU A 353 -13.12 -22.77 3.09
C LEU A 353 -12.34 -22.34 4.36
N PRO A 354 -12.91 -22.38 5.57
CA PRO A 354 -12.20 -21.97 6.77
C PRO A 354 -11.05 -22.92 7.14
N ILE A 355 -11.12 -24.20 6.77
CA ILE A 355 -10.00 -25.14 6.98
C ILE A 355 -8.82 -24.78 6.08
N LEU A 356 -9.05 -24.56 4.78
CA LEU A 356 -7.97 -24.24 3.85
C LEU A 356 -7.36 -22.86 4.15
N LEU A 357 -8.17 -21.87 4.55
CA LEU A 357 -7.68 -20.57 5.05
C LEU A 357 -6.86 -20.72 6.34
N SER A 358 -7.21 -21.68 7.21
CA SER A 358 -6.40 -21.98 8.39
C SER A 358 -5.06 -22.63 8.03
N ILE A 359 -5.06 -23.55 7.07
CA ILE A 359 -3.85 -24.26 6.60
C ILE A 359 -2.83 -23.27 6.02
N ILE A 360 -3.26 -22.30 5.22
CA ILE A 360 -2.31 -21.32 4.66
C ILE A 360 -1.74 -20.38 5.71
N SER A 361 -2.53 -19.97 6.69
CA SER A 361 -1.98 -19.18 7.81
C SER A 361 -0.94 -20.00 8.59
N ILE A 362 -1.13 -21.32 8.75
CA ILE A 362 -0.12 -22.20 9.34
C ILE A 362 1.10 -22.32 8.44
N PHE A 363 0.93 -22.48 7.12
CA PHE A 363 2.04 -22.50 6.17
C PHE A 363 2.88 -21.22 6.24
N PHE A 364 2.23 -20.04 6.29
CA PHE A 364 2.92 -18.77 6.46
C PHE A 364 3.69 -18.70 7.80
N ILE A 365 3.14 -19.21 8.91
CA ILE A 365 3.89 -19.32 10.19
C ILE A 365 5.13 -20.19 9.99
N ILE A 366 4.97 -21.36 9.38
CA ILE A 366 6.08 -22.31 9.19
C ILE A 366 7.18 -21.65 8.36
N TRP A 367 6.82 -20.99 7.26
CA TRP A 367 7.78 -20.31 6.42
C TRP A 367 8.45 -19.10 7.10
N SER A 368 7.70 -18.31 7.86
CA SER A 368 8.24 -17.13 8.54
C SER A 368 9.21 -17.47 9.67
N PHE A 369 9.01 -18.57 10.40
CA PHE A 369 9.74 -18.80 11.67
C PHE A 369 10.63 -20.04 11.68
N PHE A 370 10.58 -20.91 10.66
CA PHE A 370 11.45 -22.07 10.59
C PHE A 370 12.45 -21.91 9.44
N PRO A 371 13.73 -22.32 9.63
CA PRO A 371 14.74 -22.29 8.59
C PRO A 371 14.49 -23.42 7.57
N LEU A 372 13.58 -23.17 6.63
CA LEU A 372 13.25 -24.10 5.55
C LEU A 372 14.32 -24.05 4.44
N PRO A 373 14.60 -25.17 3.75
CA PRO A 373 15.47 -25.16 2.58
C PRO A 373 15.05 -24.16 1.49
N ASP A 374 16.02 -23.53 0.82
CA ASP A 374 15.81 -22.49 -0.20
C ASP A 374 14.86 -22.89 -1.33
N PHE A 375 14.82 -24.18 -1.70
CA PHE A 375 13.90 -24.65 -2.74
C PHE A 375 12.43 -24.42 -2.36
N ILE A 376 12.09 -24.44 -1.07
CA ILE A 376 10.73 -24.15 -0.59
C ILE A 376 10.40 -22.69 -0.87
N SER A 377 11.28 -21.74 -0.54
CA SER A 377 11.10 -20.32 -0.87
C SER A 377 11.04 -20.08 -2.38
N LYS A 378 11.85 -20.78 -3.18
CA LYS A 378 11.82 -20.71 -4.65
C LYS A 378 10.49 -21.19 -5.24
N PHE A 379 10.05 -22.41 -4.93
CA PHE A 379 8.81 -22.97 -5.48
C PHE A 379 7.55 -22.27 -4.98
N SER A 380 7.58 -21.72 -3.76
CA SER A 380 6.49 -20.93 -3.22
C SER A 380 6.49 -19.47 -3.70
N LEU A 381 7.53 -19.04 -4.42
CA LEU A 381 7.81 -17.65 -4.77
C LEU A 381 8.00 -16.71 -3.56
N LEU A 382 7.98 -17.23 -2.33
CA LEU A 382 8.14 -16.42 -1.12
C LEU A 382 9.56 -15.86 -0.98
N TYR A 383 10.53 -16.32 -1.80
CA TYR A 383 11.83 -15.66 -1.89
C TYR A 383 11.75 -14.20 -2.39
N LEU A 384 10.63 -13.79 -2.98
CA LEU A 384 10.34 -12.40 -3.39
C LEU A 384 9.61 -11.60 -2.30
N VAL A 385 9.30 -12.21 -1.16
CA VAL A 385 8.47 -11.62 -0.10
C VAL A 385 9.30 -11.46 1.16
N PRO A 386 9.71 -10.23 1.54
CA PRO A 386 10.34 -10.00 2.83
C PRO A 386 9.40 -10.46 3.95
N ALA A 387 9.94 -11.06 5.02
CA ALA A 387 9.12 -11.72 6.04
C ALA A 387 8.06 -10.78 6.66
N GLY A 388 8.39 -9.51 6.89
CA GLY A 388 7.44 -8.50 7.39
C GLY A 388 6.27 -8.22 6.43
N ARG A 389 6.46 -8.40 5.11
CA ARG A 389 5.42 -8.15 4.09
C ARG A 389 4.39 -9.27 3.98
N LEU A 390 4.71 -10.46 4.49
CA LEU A 390 3.77 -11.57 4.56
C LEU A 390 2.55 -11.25 5.46
N ILE A 391 2.65 -10.21 6.28
CA ILE A 391 1.57 -9.77 7.18
C ILE A 391 0.25 -9.48 6.47
N ILE A 392 0.29 -9.00 5.22
CA ILE A 392 -0.92 -8.75 4.43
C ILE A 392 -1.69 -10.05 4.15
N GLY A 393 -0.98 -11.17 3.97
CA GLY A 393 -1.58 -12.50 3.80
C GLY A 393 -2.24 -12.99 5.10
N PHE A 394 -1.55 -12.84 6.23
CA PHE A 394 -2.10 -13.15 7.56
C PHE A 394 -3.35 -12.33 7.88
N GLY A 395 -3.27 -11.02 7.67
CA GLY A 395 -4.33 -10.06 7.91
C GLY A 395 -5.57 -10.35 7.09
N TYR A 396 -5.40 -10.48 5.77
CA TYR A 396 -6.51 -10.76 4.87
C TYR A 396 -7.18 -12.11 5.18
N SER A 397 -6.39 -13.18 5.39
CA SER A 397 -6.92 -14.49 5.79
C SER A 397 -7.68 -14.42 7.14
N SER A 398 -7.09 -13.78 8.14
CA SER A 398 -7.68 -13.62 9.48
C SER A 398 -9.04 -12.92 9.41
N TYR A 399 -9.15 -11.85 8.63
CA TYR A 399 -10.38 -11.07 8.54
C TYR A 399 -11.48 -11.83 7.79
N LEU A 400 -11.13 -12.47 6.68
CA LEU A 400 -12.06 -13.34 5.96
C LEU A 400 -12.57 -14.48 6.84
N LEU A 401 -11.70 -15.10 7.65
CA LEU A 401 -12.09 -16.11 8.64
C LEU A 401 -13.08 -15.54 9.67
N ILE A 402 -12.79 -14.39 10.28
CA ILE A 402 -13.67 -13.72 11.26
C ILE A 402 -15.07 -13.50 10.67
N PHE A 403 -15.16 -12.88 9.50
CA PHE A 403 -16.46 -12.56 8.89
C PHE A 403 -17.21 -13.80 8.45
N TYR A 404 -16.50 -14.80 7.91
CA TYR A 404 -17.09 -16.05 7.49
C TYR A 404 -17.68 -16.83 8.67
N ILE A 405 -16.93 -17.02 9.75
CA ILE A 405 -17.43 -17.77 10.91
C ILE A 405 -18.58 -17.04 11.59
N LEU A 406 -18.56 -15.70 11.66
CA LEU A 406 -19.66 -14.90 12.20
C LEU A 406 -20.95 -15.11 11.42
N SER A 407 -20.88 -15.39 10.12
CA SER A 407 -22.05 -15.57 9.26
C SER A 407 -22.71 -16.95 9.39
N LYS A 408 -22.02 -17.94 9.99
CA LYS A 408 -22.45 -19.34 10.01
C LYS A 408 -22.71 -19.85 11.43
N ASP A 409 -23.93 -20.32 11.67
CA ASP A 409 -24.36 -20.79 12.99
C ASP A 409 -23.62 -22.06 13.48
N ILE A 410 -22.98 -22.83 12.58
CA ILE A 410 -22.18 -24.00 12.98
C ILE A 410 -20.98 -23.61 13.86
N TYR A 411 -20.45 -22.40 13.72
CA TYR A 411 -19.34 -21.88 14.52
C TYR A 411 -19.81 -21.16 15.78
N LYS A 412 -21.12 -21.07 16.03
CA LYS A 412 -21.63 -20.46 17.26
C LYS A 412 -21.32 -21.37 18.46
N CYS A 413 -20.76 -20.79 19.51
CA CYS A 413 -20.66 -21.42 20.82
C CYS A 413 -22.07 -21.71 21.33
N ARG A 414 -22.43 -22.99 21.38
CA ARG A 414 -23.71 -23.48 21.90
C ARG A 414 -23.66 -23.46 23.42
N ASN A 415 -24.82 -23.47 24.08
CA ASN A 415 -24.91 -23.54 25.54
C ASN A 415 -24.54 -24.93 26.11
N THR A 416 -23.69 -25.70 25.44
CA THR A 416 -23.12 -26.95 25.97
C THR A 416 -21.90 -26.63 26.82
N LYS A 417 -21.67 -27.40 27.90
CA LYS A 417 -20.52 -27.21 28.80
C LYS A 417 -19.18 -27.23 28.04
N LEU A 418 -19.01 -28.16 27.09
CA LEU A 418 -17.75 -28.31 26.33
C LEU A 418 -17.44 -27.09 25.44
N ASP A 419 -18.43 -26.61 24.67
CA ASP A 419 -18.27 -25.40 23.84
C ASP A 419 -17.84 -24.19 24.67
N TRP A 420 -18.47 -24.01 25.85
CA TRP A 420 -18.14 -22.92 26.76
C TRP A 420 -16.72 -23.02 27.31
N ILE A 421 -16.32 -24.21 27.78
CA ILE A 421 -14.97 -24.44 28.31
C ILE A 421 -13.93 -24.14 27.23
N ILE A 422 -14.10 -24.67 26.02
CA ILE A 422 -13.14 -24.47 24.92
C ILE A 422 -13.07 -22.99 24.54
N ALA A 423 -14.22 -22.31 24.39
CA ALA A 423 -14.24 -20.89 24.02
C ALA A 423 -13.55 -20.00 25.08
N ILE A 424 -13.79 -20.26 26.37
CA ILE A 424 -13.15 -19.53 27.48
C ILE A 424 -11.65 -19.82 27.52
N ILE A 425 -11.23 -21.08 27.43
CA ILE A 425 -9.81 -21.45 27.44
C ILE A 425 -9.08 -20.80 26.27
N LEU A 426 -9.61 -20.90 25.05
CA LEU A 426 -8.99 -20.27 23.88
C LEU A 426 -8.88 -18.75 24.02
N SER A 427 -9.91 -18.11 24.56
CA SER A 427 -9.91 -16.65 24.77
C SER A 427 -8.92 -16.23 25.86
N LEU A 428 -8.85 -16.98 26.97
CA LEU A 428 -7.90 -16.75 28.07
C LEU A 428 -6.45 -16.99 27.66
N LEU A 429 -6.16 -18.11 26.99
CA LEU A 429 -4.82 -18.42 26.50
C LEU A 429 -4.34 -17.36 25.52
N TYR A 430 -5.21 -16.89 24.62
CA TYR A 430 -4.83 -15.84 23.69
C TYR A 430 -4.65 -14.47 24.38
N ALA A 431 -5.46 -14.14 25.38
CA ALA A 431 -5.26 -12.93 26.17
C ALA A 431 -3.93 -12.97 26.95
N ILE A 432 -3.58 -14.11 27.54
CA ILE A 432 -2.28 -14.32 28.21
C ILE A 432 -1.13 -14.23 27.21
N PHE A 433 -1.28 -14.82 26.04
CA PHE A 433 -0.32 -14.72 24.96
C PHE A 433 -0.07 -13.26 24.56
N MET A 434 -1.14 -12.49 24.34
CA MET A 434 -1.04 -11.07 23.98
C MET A 434 -0.42 -10.23 25.10
N TYR A 435 -0.66 -10.57 26.37
CA TYR A 435 0.03 -9.95 27.49
C TYR A 435 1.55 -10.13 27.41
N PHE A 436 2.01 -11.34 27.04
CA PHE A 436 3.45 -11.58 26.84
C PHE A 436 4.01 -10.85 25.61
N ILE A 437 3.25 -10.77 24.51
CA ILE A 437 3.62 -9.93 23.36
C ILE A 437 3.80 -8.48 23.79
N GLY A 438 2.88 -7.92 24.56
CA GLY A 438 3.00 -6.55 25.06
C GLY A 438 4.19 -6.34 25.99
N LYS A 439 4.50 -7.32 26.85
CA LYS A 439 5.70 -7.27 27.69
C LYS A 439 6.99 -7.28 26.89
N GLU A 440 7.07 -8.16 25.89
CA GLU A 440 8.25 -8.24 25.03
C GLU A 440 8.41 -6.98 24.18
N LEU A 441 7.31 -6.48 23.62
CA LEU A 441 7.30 -5.22 22.88
C LEU A 441 7.77 -4.05 23.73
N PHE A 442 7.33 -3.97 25.00
CA PHE A 442 7.81 -2.97 25.94
C PHE A 442 9.30 -3.14 26.28
N SER A 443 9.79 -4.38 26.36
CA SER A 443 11.22 -4.66 26.59
C SER A 443 12.09 -4.21 25.42
N ILE A 444 11.58 -4.33 24.18
CA ILE A 444 12.29 -3.94 22.95
C ILE A 444 12.21 -2.42 22.73
N SER A 445 11.05 -1.82 22.97
CA SER A 445 10.81 -0.40 22.75
C SER A 445 9.95 0.20 23.87
N PRO A 446 10.57 0.61 25.00
CA PRO A 446 9.85 1.27 26.09
C PRO A 446 9.15 2.56 25.67
N ASP A 447 9.79 3.32 24.77
CA ASP A 447 9.30 4.62 24.29
C ASP A 447 8.02 4.50 23.44
N PHE A 448 7.77 3.35 22.83
CA PHE A 448 6.50 3.05 22.15
C PHE A 448 5.29 3.12 23.11
N PHE A 449 5.53 2.94 24.42
CA PHE A 449 4.51 3.01 25.46
C PHE A 449 4.54 4.34 26.23
N SER A 450 5.21 5.40 25.75
CA SER A 450 5.35 6.67 26.47
C SER A 450 4.01 7.41 26.61
N PHE A 451 3.22 7.50 25.54
CA PHE A 451 1.94 8.18 25.47
C PHE A 451 0.74 7.20 25.48
N PRO A 452 -0.41 7.54 26.09
CA PRO A 452 -0.61 8.65 27.02
C PRO A 452 0.12 8.41 28.34
N ALA A 453 0.78 9.44 28.88
CA ALA A 453 1.62 9.33 30.08
C ALA A 453 0.81 9.04 31.37
N ILE A 454 -0.50 9.30 31.36
CA ILE A 454 -1.39 9.04 32.49
C ILE A 454 -1.60 7.53 32.76
N LEU A 455 -1.36 6.68 31.75
CA LEU A 455 -1.46 5.23 31.88
C LEU A 455 -0.05 4.64 31.94
N GLN A 456 0.23 3.87 32.99
CA GLN A 456 1.48 3.10 33.05
C GLN A 456 1.51 2.03 31.93
N PRO A 457 2.69 1.69 31.38
CA PRO A 457 2.82 0.67 30.34
C PRO A 457 2.18 -0.68 30.71
N SER A 458 2.34 -1.12 31.96
CA SER A 458 1.70 -2.34 32.49
C SER A 458 0.17 -2.31 32.38
N VAL A 459 -0.45 -1.15 32.65
CA VAL A 459 -1.91 -0.96 32.52
C VAL A 459 -2.32 -1.01 31.05
N LYS A 460 -1.57 -0.38 30.14
CA LYS A 460 -1.83 -0.45 28.69
C LYS A 460 -1.82 -1.92 28.20
N ILE A 461 -0.84 -2.70 28.64
CA ILE A 461 -0.72 -4.14 28.32
C ILE A 461 -1.92 -4.93 28.84
N ILE A 462 -2.34 -4.71 30.09
CA ILE A 462 -3.50 -5.39 30.70
C ILE A 462 -4.80 -5.01 29.99
N LEU A 463 -4.98 -3.74 29.63
CA LEU A 463 -6.17 -3.25 28.92
C LEU A 463 -6.30 -3.91 27.54
N VAL A 464 -5.22 -3.96 26.76
CA VAL A 464 -5.22 -4.65 25.46
C VAL A 464 -5.54 -6.14 25.62
N SER A 465 -4.92 -6.81 26.59
CA SER A 465 -5.13 -8.24 26.84
C SER A 465 -6.58 -8.56 27.25
N SER A 466 -7.14 -7.72 28.12
CA SER A 466 -8.52 -7.83 28.61
C SER A 466 -9.55 -7.50 27.52
N PHE A 467 -9.25 -6.52 26.67
CA PHE A 467 -10.06 -6.20 25.50
C PHE A 467 -10.16 -7.40 24.55
N ILE A 468 -9.04 -8.06 24.25
CA ILE A 468 -8.98 -9.24 23.36
C ILE A 468 -9.77 -10.42 23.95
N LEU A 469 -9.71 -10.63 25.26
CA LEU A 469 -10.52 -11.63 25.96
C LEU A 469 -12.02 -11.41 25.71
N ILE A 470 -12.51 -10.19 25.95
CA ILE A 470 -13.92 -9.81 25.74
C ILE A 470 -14.30 -9.96 24.28
N LEU A 471 -13.41 -9.53 23.37
CA LEU A 471 -13.61 -9.56 21.93
C LEU A 471 -13.78 -11.01 21.42
N LEU A 472 -12.91 -11.93 21.84
CA LEU A 472 -12.99 -13.35 21.46
C LEU A 472 -14.21 -14.07 22.04
N ILE A 473 -14.57 -13.79 23.30
CA ILE A 473 -15.80 -14.33 23.88
C ILE A 473 -17.02 -13.86 23.06
N SER A 474 -17.09 -12.57 22.73
CA SER A 474 -18.15 -12.00 21.89
C SER A 474 -18.20 -12.62 20.49
N LEU A 475 -17.03 -12.89 19.89
CA LEU A 475 -16.88 -13.58 18.61
C LEU A 475 -17.43 -15.01 18.65
N PHE A 476 -16.95 -15.84 19.58
CA PHE A 476 -17.37 -17.24 19.68
C PHE A 476 -18.85 -17.38 20.04
N ARG A 477 -19.38 -16.48 20.86
CA ARG A 477 -20.82 -16.38 21.15
C ARG A 477 -21.65 -15.89 19.98
N GLN A 478 -21.01 -15.34 18.95
CA GLN A 478 -21.62 -14.67 17.80
C GLN A 478 -22.59 -13.57 18.23
N HIS A 479 -22.20 -12.73 19.19
CA HIS A 479 -22.89 -11.47 19.44
C HIS A 479 -22.55 -10.47 18.32
N ARG A 480 -22.97 -10.78 17.09
CA ARG A 480 -22.50 -10.18 15.82
C ARG A 480 -22.41 -8.66 15.88
N ARG A 481 -23.50 -7.99 16.30
CA ARG A 481 -23.53 -6.52 16.40
C ARG A 481 -22.56 -6.00 17.44
N LEU A 482 -22.56 -6.57 18.65
CA LEU A 482 -21.67 -6.16 19.73
C LEU A 482 -20.20 -6.35 19.35
N PHE A 483 -19.83 -7.54 18.87
CA PHE A 483 -18.48 -7.84 18.39
C PHE A 483 -18.03 -6.85 17.32
N LEU A 484 -18.81 -6.70 16.24
CA LEU A 484 -18.43 -5.84 15.13
C LEU A 484 -18.37 -4.37 15.55
N THR A 485 -19.28 -3.89 16.40
CA THR A 485 -19.29 -2.49 16.85
C THR A 485 -18.08 -2.19 17.72
N ILE A 486 -17.80 -3.03 18.73
CA ILE A 486 -16.64 -2.83 19.60
C ILE A 486 -15.34 -2.93 18.80
N PHE A 487 -15.24 -3.90 17.90
CA PHE A 487 -14.05 -4.07 17.07
C PHE A 487 -13.84 -2.89 16.13
N LEU A 488 -14.91 -2.40 15.48
CA LEU A 488 -14.85 -1.27 14.57
C LEU A 488 -14.49 0.02 15.30
N ILE A 489 -15.03 0.24 16.49
CA ILE A 489 -14.65 1.38 17.34
C ILE A 489 -13.16 1.29 17.66
N PHE A 490 -12.66 0.13 18.06
CA PHE A 490 -11.23 -0.04 18.35
C PHE A 490 -10.36 0.21 17.10
N ALA A 491 -10.73 -0.35 15.95
CA ALA A 491 -10.03 -0.12 14.69
C ALA A 491 -10.00 1.38 14.31
N PHE A 492 -11.16 2.03 14.35
CA PHE A 492 -11.28 3.47 14.11
C PHE A 492 -10.40 4.27 15.07
N LEU A 493 -10.50 4.01 16.37
CA LEU A 493 -9.69 4.67 17.39
C LEU A 493 -8.19 4.41 17.24
N SER A 494 -7.80 3.36 16.53
CA SER A 494 -6.40 2.98 16.27
C SER A 494 -5.82 3.64 15.02
N SER A 495 -6.64 4.35 14.23
CA SER A 495 -6.19 4.82 12.92
C SER A 495 -6.71 6.18 12.47
N PHE A 496 -7.75 6.74 13.10
CA PHE A 496 -8.39 7.97 12.64
C PHE A 496 -7.47 9.21 12.62
N LEU A 497 -6.36 9.21 13.38
CA LEU A 497 -5.38 10.30 13.43
C LEU A 497 -4.17 10.10 12.50
N ILE A 498 -4.13 9.02 11.71
CA ILE A 498 -2.98 8.71 10.86
C ILE A 498 -2.95 9.62 9.65
N ASN A 499 -4.05 9.70 8.91
CA ASN A 499 -4.13 10.43 7.65
C ASN A 499 -4.70 11.84 7.90
N PRO A 500 -3.97 12.92 7.54
CA PRO A 500 -4.54 14.27 7.58
C PRO A 500 -5.67 14.41 6.57
N LEU A 501 -6.54 15.40 6.77
CA LEU A 501 -7.47 15.89 5.77
C LEU A 501 -6.94 17.23 5.27
N GLN A 502 -6.46 17.25 4.03
CA GLN A 502 -5.90 18.41 3.35
C GLN A 502 -6.91 18.96 2.34
N LYS A 503 -6.93 20.27 2.14
CA LYS A 503 -7.58 20.91 1.00
C LYS A 503 -6.55 21.33 -0.04
N GLY A 504 -6.80 20.99 -1.31
CA GLY A 504 -5.96 21.41 -2.43
C GLY A 504 -4.51 20.93 -2.38
N LEU A 505 -3.67 21.59 -3.18
CA LEU A 505 -2.22 21.35 -3.31
C LEU A 505 -1.41 22.66 -3.31
N ASP A 506 -1.97 23.77 -2.82
CA ASP A 506 -1.37 25.11 -2.94
C ASP A 506 0.09 25.19 -2.46
N ILE A 507 0.42 24.54 -1.34
CA ILE A 507 1.80 24.48 -0.80
C ILE A 507 2.81 23.84 -1.78
N LEU A 508 2.35 23.02 -2.73
CA LEU A 508 3.19 22.37 -3.73
C LEU A 508 3.28 23.18 -5.03
N ILE A 509 2.21 23.85 -5.47
CA ILE A 509 2.11 24.39 -6.84
C ILE A 509 1.85 25.90 -6.96
N ASN A 510 1.57 26.59 -5.85
CA ASN A 510 1.07 27.98 -5.88
C ASN A 510 1.86 28.93 -4.98
N THR A 511 3.08 28.56 -4.61
CA THR A 511 3.99 29.42 -3.89
C THR A 511 4.75 30.35 -4.83
N ASP A 512 5.47 31.35 -4.31
CA ASP A 512 6.22 32.29 -5.13
C ASP A 512 7.43 31.59 -5.77
N LEU A 513 8.09 30.68 -5.05
CA LEU A 513 9.09 29.79 -5.64
C LEU A 513 8.51 28.90 -6.75
N ALA A 514 7.33 28.29 -6.52
CA ALA A 514 6.64 27.50 -7.56
C ALA A 514 6.38 28.31 -8.84
N LYS A 515 5.80 29.51 -8.69
CA LYS A 515 5.51 30.41 -9.83
C LYS A 515 6.79 30.83 -10.56
N TYR A 516 7.88 31.06 -9.83
CA TYR A 516 9.19 31.35 -10.43
C TYR A 516 9.70 30.18 -11.27
N ILE A 517 9.67 28.96 -10.72
CA ILE A 517 10.14 27.75 -11.42
C ILE A 517 9.27 27.50 -12.67
N GLN A 518 7.95 27.58 -12.54
CA GLN A 518 7.01 27.42 -13.66
C GLN A 518 7.32 28.42 -14.77
N LYS A 519 7.37 29.72 -14.45
CA LYS A 519 7.64 30.77 -15.42
C LYS A 519 9.00 30.63 -16.08
N THR A 520 10.03 30.22 -15.32
CA THR A 520 11.37 30.04 -15.87
C THR A 520 11.40 28.85 -16.83
N SER A 521 10.83 27.71 -16.41
CA SER A 521 10.84 26.47 -17.19
C SER A 521 9.90 26.49 -18.40
N GLU A 522 8.86 27.33 -18.39
CA GLU A 522 8.03 27.59 -19.58
C GLU A 522 8.80 28.33 -20.70
N ASN A 523 9.81 29.11 -20.34
CA ASN A 523 10.59 29.91 -21.29
C ASN A 523 11.95 29.28 -21.65
N ASP A 524 12.41 28.31 -20.86
CA ASP A 524 13.72 27.69 -20.97
C ASP A 524 13.67 26.22 -20.54
N ASP A 525 13.98 25.31 -21.45
CA ASP A 525 13.96 23.85 -21.26
C ASP A 525 15.26 23.29 -20.66
N SER A 526 16.13 24.16 -20.14
CA SER A 526 17.40 23.75 -19.55
C SER A 526 17.24 23.02 -18.21
N ILE A 527 18.25 22.21 -17.88
CA ILE A 527 18.19 21.31 -16.71
C ILE A 527 18.46 22.04 -15.40
N TRP A 528 17.70 21.67 -14.38
CA TRP A 528 17.81 22.12 -13.00
C TRP A 528 18.55 21.06 -12.15
N LEU A 529 19.50 21.52 -11.33
CA LEU A 529 20.19 20.72 -10.33
C LEU A 529 19.93 21.28 -8.93
N ILE A 530 19.46 20.43 -8.03
CA ILE A 530 19.06 20.85 -6.69
C ILE A 530 20.03 20.31 -5.65
N TYR A 531 20.71 21.21 -4.94
CA TYR A 531 21.64 20.90 -3.86
C TYR A 531 20.91 20.82 -2.51
N GLY A 532 21.38 19.90 -1.65
CA GLY A 532 20.97 19.75 -0.25
C GLY A 532 19.83 18.77 -0.04
N THR A 533 18.67 18.96 -0.68
CA THR A 533 17.50 18.10 -0.44
C THR A 533 16.77 17.67 -1.71
N HIS A 534 16.63 16.36 -1.88
CA HIS A 534 15.83 15.74 -2.95
C HIS A 534 14.33 16.07 -2.83
N VAL A 535 13.87 16.57 -1.67
CA VAL A 535 12.50 17.07 -1.51
C VAL A 535 12.25 18.30 -2.37
N LEU A 536 13.22 19.21 -2.43
CA LEU A 536 13.11 20.41 -3.25
C LEU A 536 13.28 20.10 -4.74
N ALA A 537 14.01 19.04 -5.09
CA ALA A 537 14.06 18.54 -6.46
C ALA A 537 12.68 18.07 -6.95
N GLN A 538 12.00 17.25 -6.15
CA GLN A 538 10.64 16.80 -6.49
C GLN A 538 9.63 17.96 -6.45
N TYR A 539 9.81 18.94 -5.58
CA TYR A 539 9.04 20.18 -5.61
C TYR A 539 9.22 20.91 -6.95
N ALA A 540 10.45 21.06 -7.43
CA ALA A 540 10.73 21.69 -8.72
C ALA A 540 10.10 20.91 -9.89
N LEU A 541 10.17 19.57 -9.87
CA LEU A 541 9.49 18.71 -10.83
C LEU A 541 7.97 18.96 -10.87
N ALA A 542 7.33 19.07 -9.71
CA ALA A 542 5.89 19.39 -9.62
C ALA A 542 5.55 20.78 -10.17
N ASN A 543 6.55 21.60 -10.46
CA ASN A 543 6.44 22.97 -10.96
C ASN A 543 7.08 23.14 -12.35
N ASN A 544 7.07 22.08 -13.16
CA ASN A 544 7.48 22.08 -14.57
C ASN A 544 9.00 22.17 -14.80
N ALA A 545 9.85 21.96 -13.78
CA ALA A 545 11.30 21.92 -13.97
C ALA A 545 11.77 20.58 -14.53
N HIS A 546 12.63 20.63 -15.55
CA HIS A 546 13.44 19.48 -15.95
C HIS A 546 14.58 19.28 -14.94
N ILE A 547 14.44 18.31 -14.05
CA ILE A 547 15.37 18.05 -12.95
C ILE A 547 16.38 16.94 -13.28
N LEU A 548 17.65 17.12 -12.90
CA LEU A 548 18.67 16.08 -13.03
C LEU A 548 18.59 15.05 -11.88
N ASN A 549 18.42 15.53 -10.65
CA ASN A 549 18.39 14.74 -9.43
C ASN A 549 17.01 14.74 -8.78
N GLY A 550 16.79 13.93 -7.75
CA GLY A 550 15.46 13.72 -7.16
C GLY A 550 15.16 12.23 -7.04
N VAL A 551 14.01 11.78 -7.55
CA VAL A 551 13.68 10.34 -7.55
C VAL A 551 13.93 9.73 -8.91
N HIS A 552 14.86 8.77 -8.98
CA HIS A 552 15.12 7.95 -10.15
C HIS A 552 14.48 6.57 -9.93
N LEU A 553 13.47 6.24 -10.75
CA LEU A 553 12.70 5.00 -10.61
C LEU A 553 13.49 3.74 -11.02
N TYR A 554 14.53 3.95 -11.81
CA TYR A 554 15.52 2.98 -12.28
C TYR A 554 16.80 3.77 -12.63
N PRO A 555 17.97 3.11 -12.73
CA PRO A 555 19.22 3.80 -13.05
C PRO A 555 19.17 4.52 -14.40
N GLN A 556 19.62 5.77 -14.41
CA GLN A 556 19.70 6.61 -15.62
C GLN A 556 21.14 6.67 -16.14
N PHE A 557 21.53 5.68 -16.93
CA PHE A 557 22.93 5.42 -17.24
C PHE A 557 23.60 6.52 -18.06
N GLU A 558 22.86 7.29 -18.88
CA GLU A 558 23.46 8.38 -19.67
C GLU A 558 24.04 9.47 -18.76
N ILE A 559 23.37 9.75 -17.64
CA ILE A 559 23.86 10.67 -16.62
C ILE A 559 25.13 10.11 -15.96
N TRP A 560 25.10 8.83 -15.58
CA TRP A 560 26.20 8.20 -14.84
C TRP A 560 27.44 7.94 -15.70
N GLU A 561 27.30 7.76 -17.01
CA GLU A 561 28.45 7.65 -17.93
C GLU A 561 29.28 8.94 -18.00
N ILE A 562 28.66 10.10 -17.76
CA ILE A 562 29.37 11.40 -17.67
C ILE A 562 29.97 11.58 -16.27
N ILE A 563 29.22 11.22 -15.22
CA ILE A 563 29.64 11.42 -13.83
C ILE A 563 30.76 10.46 -13.41
N ASP A 564 30.60 9.17 -13.70
CA ASP A 564 31.48 8.06 -13.34
C ASP A 564 31.82 7.19 -14.57
N PRO A 565 32.64 7.72 -15.51
CA PRO A 565 32.98 7.03 -16.76
C PRO A 565 33.75 5.72 -16.54
N GLU A 566 34.47 5.59 -15.42
CA GLU A 566 35.22 4.39 -15.04
C GLU A 566 34.35 3.34 -14.33
N LYS A 567 33.08 3.65 -14.05
CA LYS A 567 32.10 2.78 -13.37
C LYS A 567 32.55 2.32 -11.98
N LEU A 568 33.29 3.16 -11.26
CA LEU A 568 33.79 2.88 -9.91
C LEU A 568 32.65 2.72 -8.90
N TYR A 569 31.52 3.38 -9.13
CA TYR A 569 30.36 3.43 -8.24
C TYR A 569 29.11 2.76 -8.85
N PHE A 570 29.28 1.89 -9.86
CA PHE A 570 28.17 1.26 -10.59
C PHE A 570 27.14 0.59 -9.68
N ASP A 571 27.61 -0.17 -8.69
CA ASP A 571 26.72 -0.87 -7.74
C ASP A 571 25.91 0.11 -6.86
N TYR A 572 26.33 1.37 -6.75
CA TYR A 572 25.63 2.38 -5.95
C TYR A 572 24.52 3.03 -6.75
N TYR A 573 24.75 3.43 -8.01
CA TYR A 573 23.70 4.03 -8.82
C TYR A 573 22.82 3.05 -9.59
N ASN A 574 23.21 1.77 -9.74
CA ASN A 574 22.38 0.72 -10.37
C ASN A 574 21.19 0.27 -9.49
N ARG A 575 20.25 1.19 -9.22
CA ARG A 575 19.07 0.96 -8.36
C ARG A 575 17.96 2.00 -8.58
N TYR A 576 16.79 1.71 -8.02
CA TYR A 576 15.84 2.76 -7.65
C TYR A 576 16.48 3.65 -6.57
N ALA A 577 16.50 4.97 -6.76
CA ALA A 577 17.21 5.88 -5.88
C ALA A 577 16.53 7.24 -5.66
N HIS A 578 16.56 7.69 -4.41
CA HIS A 578 16.54 9.10 -4.03
C HIS A 578 17.97 9.65 -4.21
N VAL A 579 18.18 10.43 -5.29
CA VAL A 579 19.47 11.03 -5.65
C VAL A 579 19.59 12.41 -5.02
N ILE A 580 20.36 12.48 -3.93
CA ILE A 580 20.67 13.71 -3.20
C ILE A 580 21.98 14.27 -3.75
N VAL A 581 22.08 15.59 -3.90
CA VAL A 581 23.29 16.25 -4.40
C VAL A 581 23.83 17.19 -3.33
N SER A 582 25.13 17.11 -3.10
CA SER A 582 25.89 17.93 -2.15
C SER A 582 27.15 18.45 -2.82
N GLU A 583 27.66 19.57 -2.32
CA GLU A 583 28.95 20.08 -2.74
C GLU A 583 30.06 19.20 -2.14
N LYS A 584 30.95 18.72 -3.00
CA LYS A 584 32.04 17.80 -2.62
C LYS A 584 33.04 18.45 -1.67
N GLN A 585 33.32 17.80 -0.54
CA GLN A 585 34.41 18.15 0.37
C GLN A 585 35.70 17.34 0.08
N GLU A 586 36.85 17.79 0.59
CA GLU A 586 38.19 17.23 0.27
C GLU A 586 38.37 15.72 0.54
N ASN A 587 37.50 15.09 1.34
CA ASN A 587 37.60 13.67 1.71
C ASN A 587 36.33 12.85 1.40
N GLU A 588 35.39 13.39 0.62
CA GLU A 588 34.16 12.70 0.29
C GLU A 588 34.30 11.91 -1.03
N ASP A 589 33.72 10.71 -1.04
CA ASP A 589 33.58 9.91 -2.25
C ASP A 589 32.65 10.63 -3.23
N LEU A 590 32.82 10.39 -4.54
CA LEU A 590 31.94 11.00 -5.55
C LEU A 590 30.48 10.55 -5.35
N VAL A 591 30.28 9.27 -4.99
CA VAL A 591 28.96 8.70 -4.72
C VAL A 591 28.99 7.93 -3.42
N GLU A 592 28.06 8.25 -2.51
CA GLU A 592 27.87 7.53 -1.26
C GLU A 592 26.52 6.84 -1.22
N LEU A 593 26.49 5.62 -0.68
CA LEU A 593 25.25 4.88 -0.46
C LEU A 593 24.73 5.17 0.95
N LEU A 594 23.66 5.97 1.06
CA LEU A 594 23.07 6.36 2.34
C LEU A 594 22.11 5.28 2.88
N GLN A 595 21.26 4.77 2.00
CA GLN A 595 20.26 3.72 2.28
C GLN A 595 20.09 2.83 1.05
N SER A 596 19.32 1.75 1.17
CA SER A 596 19.11 0.82 0.04
C SER A 596 18.53 1.51 -1.21
N ASP A 597 17.76 2.57 -1.01
CA ASP A 597 17.06 3.37 -2.00
C ASP A 597 17.49 4.85 -2.01
N ALA A 598 18.63 5.21 -1.40
CA ALA A 598 19.09 6.60 -1.37
C ALA A 598 20.60 6.70 -1.55
N ILE A 599 21.03 7.60 -2.44
CA ILE A 599 22.43 7.89 -2.73
C ILE A 599 22.71 9.38 -2.62
N MET A 600 23.96 9.72 -2.31
CA MET A 600 24.48 11.08 -2.32
C MET A 600 25.52 11.22 -3.42
N LEU A 601 25.32 12.19 -4.32
CA LEU A 601 26.27 12.62 -5.33
C LEU A 601 26.98 13.87 -4.82
N ASN A 602 28.27 13.73 -4.52
CA ASN A 602 29.12 14.83 -4.08
C ASN A 602 29.82 15.46 -5.28
N ILE A 603 29.29 16.58 -5.79
CA ILE A 603 29.83 17.27 -6.98
C ILE A 603 29.85 18.78 -6.77
N ASN A 604 30.99 19.41 -7.08
CA ASN A 604 31.14 20.86 -7.01
C ASN A 604 30.24 21.52 -8.07
N PRO A 605 29.51 22.61 -7.75
CA PRO A 605 28.62 23.29 -8.71
C PRO A 605 29.34 23.87 -9.94
N CYS A 606 30.65 24.06 -9.88
CA CYS A 606 31.51 24.50 -10.98
C CYS A 606 32.24 23.36 -11.70
N ASP A 607 31.92 22.09 -11.41
CA ASP A 607 32.49 20.95 -12.12
C ASP A 607 32.06 20.95 -13.60
N SER A 608 33.02 20.76 -14.51
CA SER A 608 32.75 20.76 -15.96
C SER A 608 31.76 19.69 -16.40
N LYS A 609 31.61 18.60 -15.65
CA LYS A 609 30.61 17.55 -15.97
C LYS A 609 29.18 18.08 -15.95
N LEU A 610 28.90 19.09 -15.13
CA LEU A 610 27.58 19.74 -15.11
C LEU A 610 27.30 20.50 -16.41
N LYS A 611 28.35 20.97 -17.11
CA LYS A 611 28.27 21.53 -18.47
C LYS A 611 27.88 20.49 -19.50
N ASP A 612 28.52 19.33 -19.44
CA ASP A 612 28.25 18.22 -20.34
C ASP A 612 26.82 17.68 -20.14
N LEU A 613 26.32 17.74 -18.89
CA LEU A 613 24.94 17.44 -18.51
C LEU A 613 23.94 18.59 -18.77
N LYS A 614 24.38 19.72 -19.34
CA LYS A 614 23.52 20.88 -19.69
C LYS A 614 22.75 21.49 -18.51
N VAL A 615 23.33 21.44 -17.31
CA VAL A 615 22.73 22.01 -16.09
C VAL A 615 22.84 23.53 -16.09
N LYS A 616 21.74 24.25 -16.26
CA LYS A 616 21.78 25.72 -16.28
C LYS A 616 21.35 26.37 -14.98
N TYR A 617 20.40 25.74 -14.29
CA TYR A 617 19.79 26.28 -13.08
C TYR A 617 20.19 25.47 -11.86
N ILE A 618 20.58 26.18 -10.79
CA ILE A 618 20.88 25.56 -9.50
C ILE A 618 19.93 26.12 -8.45
N ILE A 619 19.29 25.24 -7.70
CA ILE A 619 18.55 25.59 -6.48
C ILE A 619 19.30 25.00 -5.29
N THR A 620 19.50 25.78 -4.24
CA THR A 620 20.10 25.29 -3.00
C THR A 620 19.43 25.85 -1.76
N THR A 621 19.36 25.03 -0.71
CA THR A 621 18.98 25.44 0.65
C THR A 621 20.19 25.60 1.57
N ALA A 622 21.38 25.23 1.10
CA ALA A 622 22.62 25.27 1.85
C ALA A 622 23.62 26.22 1.15
N PRO A 623 24.47 26.93 1.92
CA PRO A 623 25.51 27.75 1.34
C PRO A 623 26.47 26.87 0.52
N LEU A 624 26.75 27.30 -0.72
CA LEU A 624 27.77 26.71 -1.57
C LEU A 624 29.10 27.45 -1.34
N ASN A 625 30.20 26.72 -1.22
CA ASN A 625 31.53 27.28 -0.98
C ASN A 625 32.13 27.83 -2.28
N ASP A 626 32.05 27.07 -3.37
CA ASP A 626 32.44 27.53 -4.69
C ASP A 626 31.24 28.08 -5.45
N THR A 627 31.22 29.40 -5.63
CA THR A 627 30.18 30.12 -6.39
C THR A 627 30.77 30.89 -7.56
N THR A 628 32.03 30.62 -7.92
CA THR A 628 32.78 31.41 -8.92
C THR A 628 32.16 31.35 -10.32
N CYS A 629 31.53 30.24 -10.66
CA CYS A 629 30.79 30.02 -11.89
C CYS A 629 29.29 30.38 -11.78
N LEU A 630 28.81 30.80 -10.61
CA LEU A 630 27.38 30.99 -10.35
C LEU A 630 26.98 32.46 -10.34
N THR A 631 25.86 32.77 -10.98
CA THR A 631 25.22 34.09 -10.87
C THR A 631 23.88 33.97 -10.18
N LYS A 632 23.78 34.53 -8.98
CA LYS A 632 22.53 34.56 -8.22
C LYS A 632 21.43 35.28 -9.02
N GLN A 633 20.30 34.60 -9.21
CA GLN A 633 19.13 35.13 -9.91
C GLN A 633 18.12 35.69 -8.93
N GLU A 634 17.69 34.85 -7.98
CA GLU A 634 16.63 35.19 -7.04
C GLU A 634 16.85 34.50 -5.69
N SER A 635 16.16 34.98 -4.66
CA SER A 635 16.24 34.46 -3.29
C SER A 635 14.86 34.41 -2.70
N PHE A 636 14.45 33.24 -2.23
CA PHE A 636 13.19 33.03 -1.53
C PHE A 636 13.55 32.57 -0.13
N GLY A 637 13.63 33.51 0.84
CA GLY A 637 14.10 33.19 2.20
C GLY A 637 15.48 32.53 2.21
N ASN A 638 15.56 31.28 2.66
CA ASN A 638 16.78 30.46 2.70
C ASN A 638 17.02 29.60 1.43
N VAL A 639 16.13 29.68 0.45
CA VAL A 639 16.30 29.04 -0.86
C VAL A 639 16.91 30.06 -1.82
N GLU A 640 18.02 29.70 -2.43
CA GLU A 640 18.71 30.53 -3.41
C GLU A 640 18.66 29.87 -4.80
N VAL A 641 18.41 30.68 -5.82
CA VAL A 641 18.43 30.25 -7.22
C VAL A 641 19.60 30.90 -7.93
N PHE A 642 20.40 30.07 -8.59
CA PHE A 642 21.58 30.47 -9.34
C PHE A 642 21.48 30.05 -10.79
N PHE A 643 22.20 30.78 -11.62
CA PHE A 643 22.50 30.44 -13.01
C PHE A 643 23.95 29.97 -13.10
N LEU A 644 24.17 28.82 -13.74
CA LEU A 644 25.52 28.33 -14.03
C LEU A 644 26.05 29.01 -15.28
N GLN A 645 27.12 29.80 -15.13
CA GLN A 645 27.83 30.42 -16.24
C GLN A 645 28.93 29.49 -16.75
N TYR A 646 29.04 29.40 -18.07
CA TYR A 646 29.91 28.45 -18.76
C TYR A 646 30.93 29.09 -19.68
#